data_AF-A0A385SY92-F1
#
_entry.id   AF-A0A385SY92-F1
#
_cell.length_a   1.000
_cell.length_b   1.000
_cell.length_c   1.000
_cell.angle_alpha   90.00
_cell.angle_beta   90.00
_cell.angle_gamma   90.00
#
_symmetry.space_group_name_H-M   'P 1'
#
loop_
_entity.id
_entity.type
_entity.pdbx_description
1 polymer ?
#
loop_
_entity_poly.entity_id
_entity_poly.type
_entity_poly.pdbx_seq_one_letter_code
_entity_poly.pdbx_strand_id
1 'polypeptide(L)'
;MKTFLLSAWLLLLSTTCALCAVTVTFKVNGLTSFDVPLPNGSSNMSYTIDMSKPHTQAIGDGWIYLYVKPANGTAVRLTLGEFVPASSWNPSGSNDIFSGSYVFGIMPGQLDYKNGVVYAQFEENTTGINTKSADVTARIPVYENIITAPSKTLFEGAGDPGAITGNLPKGGTGSYTYQWESSTTSSSSGYSNISGATSMSYDPPSFSAPTTTTTTYYRRKATSGGVTANSNVVSITKSPAPLANNTISYAGTATFTDSGDPTTISGSTPSGGSGSFVYQWQWANLANPSGFTDIAGATGQHYDPPAVSITQYFRRKVTSGGSSSFSNVITITIQRAGTTMANPIDLGNFNMCSYYSAMSYNFPEYGYGNEYGNQTDDVFHKFNLTAEAKVSIMNCKQDGVSGTIALLNASGNVVPYSAFLFSCDVGVELVYFLQPGVYYVVSEGNGGFDDTNYLPLAISAVPIFTTSSDVTIAAGNSTTLQAFGTGVTYAWSPATGLSSTTGASVVASPIVTTTYMVRAISPNGCDDFKYITVNVTGSPGSTFANPLAVNVGGCGYTSPFLDPTGYGNDYGGPSEDIYFKFTLASASEVSMWIWTGQNNLHLVLLNSAGTFVDEQYYSWVDSGDDAGTYVLVLTDGTPLKPTLAAGTYYLVVEGSNGNLPFGVVIETPTGYSCRKATQQTKESLHGGTQPATVASAETAGTLIEPETEESDATVYPNPVKDLVTLSFKQDGPATVHFMTSSGMSVKQATTEGKSPTINVSDLPTGLYLLKIVQGYSVYRKKLLIEK
;
A
#
# COMPACT_ATOMS: atom_id res chain seq x y z
N MET A 1 98.77 101.56 66.17
CA MET A 1 98.59 103.03 66.04
C MET A 1 97.76 103.32 64.79
N LYS A 2 96.74 104.18 64.94
CA LYS A 2 96.24 105.26 64.04
C LYS A 2 95.85 105.03 62.54
N THR A 3 94.53 105.25 62.27
CA THR A 3 93.85 106.09 61.21
C THR A 3 94.13 105.86 59.70
N PHE A 4 93.30 106.24 58.70
CA PHE A 4 92.04 107.03 58.54
C PHE A 4 90.90 106.14 57.93
N LEU A 5 89.57 106.38 57.99
CA LEU A 5 88.67 107.44 57.44
C LEU A 5 88.62 107.56 55.90
N LEU A 6 87.49 107.23 55.22
CA LEU A 6 86.53 108.20 54.61
C LEU A 6 85.33 107.49 53.89
N SER A 7 84.33 108.29 53.47
CA SER A 7 82.98 107.92 53.01
C SER A 7 82.68 108.21 51.52
N ALA A 8 81.74 107.48 50.89
CA ALA A 8 80.87 107.97 49.80
C ALA A 8 79.66 107.01 49.53
N TRP A 9 78.67 107.47 48.76
CA TRP A 9 77.32 106.87 48.61
C TRP A 9 77.09 106.01 47.33
N LEU A 10 76.03 105.18 47.41
CA LEU A 10 75.06 104.78 46.37
C LEU A 10 75.26 103.46 45.54
N LEU A 11 74.26 102.56 45.68
CA LEU A 11 73.79 101.46 44.83
C LEU A 11 74.78 100.58 44.01
N LEU A 12 74.87 99.29 44.37
CA LEU A 12 74.32 98.14 43.59
C LEU A 12 74.76 96.77 44.18
N LEU A 13 73.79 95.83 44.22
CA LEU A 13 73.91 94.35 44.20
C LEU A 13 75.11 93.65 44.89
N SER A 14 74.83 92.89 45.96
CA SER A 14 74.93 91.40 45.99
C SER A 14 75.09 90.86 47.42
N THR A 15 73.99 90.37 47.98
CA THR A 15 74.02 89.40 49.09
C THR A 15 73.15 88.22 48.71
N THR A 16 73.77 87.09 48.38
CA THR A 16 73.08 85.84 48.09
C THR A 16 72.44 85.29 49.38
N CYS A 17 71.19 84.82 49.31
CA CYS A 17 70.53 84.21 50.47
C CYS A 17 71.10 82.82 50.77
N ALA A 18 72.21 82.75 51.51
CA ALA A 18 72.87 81.49 51.85
C ALA A 18 72.10 80.57 52.84
N LEU A 19 70.88 80.94 53.26
CA LEU A 19 70.06 80.21 54.25
C LEU A 19 68.59 80.00 53.85
N CYS A 20 68.20 80.37 52.63
CA CYS A 20 66.87 80.12 52.08
C CYS A 20 66.70 78.62 51.72
N ALA A 21 66.30 77.79 52.68
CA ALA A 21 66.10 76.36 52.45
C ALA A 21 64.70 76.08 51.86
N VAL A 22 64.62 76.08 50.52
CA VAL A 22 63.45 75.58 49.78
C VAL A 22 63.45 74.05 49.82
N THR A 23 62.29 73.42 50.06
CA THR A 23 62.15 71.96 49.99
C THR A 23 61.12 71.57 48.92
N VAL A 24 61.56 70.85 47.89
CA VAL A 24 60.68 70.34 46.84
C VAL A 24 60.29 68.90 47.15
N THR A 25 59.02 68.68 47.53
CA THR A 25 58.44 67.35 47.69
C THR A 25 57.72 66.95 46.40
N PHE A 26 58.09 65.82 45.83
CA PHE A 26 57.52 65.29 44.59
C PHE A 26 56.96 63.89 44.83
N LYS A 27 55.74 63.62 44.36
CA LYS A 27 55.08 62.31 44.52
C LYS A 27 54.23 61.97 43.30
N VAL A 28 54.25 60.71 42.87
CA VAL A 28 53.34 60.22 41.82
C VAL A 28 52.17 59.53 42.53
N ASN A 29 50.98 60.13 42.50
CA ASN A 29 49.80 59.67 43.25
C ASN A 29 50.07 59.37 44.75
N GLY A 30 50.95 60.15 45.39
CA GLY A 30 51.35 59.96 46.79
C GLY A 30 52.40 58.85 47.03
N LEU A 31 52.82 58.12 46.00
CA LEU A 31 53.71 56.96 46.08
C LEU A 31 55.19 57.34 45.84
N THR A 32 56.09 56.53 46.40
CA THR A 32 57.55 56.56 46.15
C THR A 32 57.98 55.67 44.97
N SER A 33 57.07 54.87 44.41
CA SER A 33 57.25 54.17 43.15
C SER A 33 55.92 53.95 42.44
N PHE A 34 55.91 53.92 41.11
CA PHE A 34 54.72 53.65 40.29
C PHE A 34 55.07 52.75 39.09
N ASP A 35 54.08 52.00 38.59
CA ASP A 35 54.22 51.28 37.32
C ASP A 35 53.93 52.22 36.15
N VAL A 36 54.83 52.26 35.17
CA VAL A 36 54.66 53.03 33.92
C VAL A 36 53.54 52.35 33.11
N PRO A 37 52.44 53.05 32.80
CA PRO A 37 51.39 52.48 31.98
C PRO A 37 51.93 52.14 30.58
N LEU A 38 51.41 51.05 30.01
CA LEU A 38 51.85 50.45 28.74
C LEU A 38 51.94 51.49 27.60
N PRO A 39 52.85 51.30 26.62
CA PRO A 39 53.49 52.41 25.91
C PRO A 39 52.46 53.36 25.30
N ASN A 40 52.61 54.66 25.62
CA ASN A 40 51.70 55.79 25.38
C ASN A 40 50.69 56.10 26.50
N GLY A 41 50.65 55.36 27.60
CA GLY A 41 49.86 55.74 28.76
C GLY A 41 50.38 57.02 29.45
N SER A 42 49.47 57.87 29.89
CA SER A 42 49.78 59.03 30.74
C SER A 42 49.66 58.68 32.23
N SER A 43 50.35 59.42 33.08
CA SER A 43 50.23 59.32 34.53
C SER A 43 50.06 60.70 35.16
N ASN A 44 49.25 60.77 36.21
CA ASN A 44 49.06 62.00 36.98
C ASN A 44 50.14 62.07 38.07
N MET A 45 50.74 63.24 38.24
CA MET A 45 51.70 63.52 39.30
C MET A 45 51.27 64.74 40.09
N SER A 46 51.66 64.76 41.37
CA SER A 46 51.47 65.92 42.24
C SER A 46 52.82 66.36 42.80
N TYR A 47 53.05 67.67 42.82
CA TYR A 47 54.20 68.27 43.45
C TYR A 47 53.77 69.24 44.53
N THR A 48 54.63 69.44 45.52
CA THR A 48 54.47 70.40 46.58
C THR A 48 55.82 71.05 46.85
N ILE A 49 55.89 72.36 46.66
CA ILE A 49 57.05 73.17 47.07
C ILE A 49 56.70 73.80 48.41
N ASP A 50 57.49 73.47 49.42
CA ASP A 50 57.38 74.04 50.75
C ASP A 50 58.58 74.97 51.00
N MET A 51 58.27 76.25 51.24
CA MET A 51 59.26 77.29 51.53
C MET A 51 59.19 77.65 53.02
N SER A 52 59.33 76.62 53.87
CA SER A 52 59.14 76.66 55.33
C SER A 52 60.18 77.43 56.15
N LYS A 53 60.99 78.29 55.51
CA LYS A 53 61.90 79.20 56.21
C LYS A 53 61.70 80.65 55.75
N PRO A 54 61.66 81.61 56.70
CA PRO A 54 61.52 83.02 56.36
C PRO A 54 62.70 83.50 55.52
N HIS A 55 62.39 83.99 54.33
CA HIS A 55 63.34 84.55 53.37
C HIS A 55 63.17 86.08 53.32
N THR A 56 64.28 86.82 53.09
CA THR A 56 64.32 88.28 53.13
C THR A 56 64.38 88.95 51.76
N GLN A 57 64.28 88.17 50.68
CA GLN A 57 64.24 88.64 49.29
C GLN A 57 62.99 88.06 48.62
N ALA A 58 62.30 88.84 47.81
CA ALA A 58 61.21 88.33 46.99
C ALA A 58 61.76 87.28 46.02
N ILE A 59 61.21 86.07 46.09
CA ILE A 59 61.50 84.99 45.13
C ILE A 59 60.86 85.39 43.80
N GLY A 60 61.64 85.38 42.72
CA GLY A 60 61.18 85.77 41.39
C GLY A 60 60.52 84.62 40.62
N ASP A 61 60.26 84.86 39.34
CA ASP A 61 59.70 83.83 38.45
C ASP A 61 60.65 82.64 38.32
N GLY A 62 60.18 81.48 38.77
CA GLY A 62 60.92 80.23 38.82
C GLY A 62 60.19 79.11 38.09
N TRP A 63 60.96 78.16 37.57
CA TRP A 63 60.45 77.06 36.76
C TRP A 63 60.57 75.74 37.51
N ILE A 64 59.56 74.88 37.35
CA ILE A 64 59.61 73.49 37.77
C ILE A 64 59.88 72.65 36.53
N TYR A 65 60.97 71.92 36.54
CA TYR A 65 61.34 71.00 35.48
C TYR A 65 61.18 69.56 35.96
N LEU A 66 60.58 68.74 35.10
CA LEU A 66 60.49 67.31 35.30
C LEU A 66 61.68 66.66 34.62
N TYR A 67 62.41 65.83 35.36
CA TYR A 67 63.52 65.06 34.84
C TYR A 67 63.21 63.58 34.91
N VAL A 68 63.52 62.90 33.81
CA VAL A 68 63.45 61.46 33.67
C VAL A 68 64.88 60.96 33.50
N LYS A 69 65.33 60.09 34.40
CA LYS A 69 66.69 59.58 34.43
C LYS A 69 66.72 58.06 34.28
N PRO A 70 67.27 57.52 33.18
CA PRO A 70 67.59 56.10 33.08
C PRO A 70 68.61 55.70 34.16
N ALA A 71 68.57 54.48 34.69
CA ALA A 71 69.44 54.07 35.81
C ALA A 71 70.94 54.30 35.53
N ASN A 72 71.38 54.10 34.28
CA ASN A 72 72.76 54.32 33.82
C ASN A 72 72.90 55.49 32.84
N GLY A 73 71.91 56.41 32.78
CA GLY A 73 71.86 57.49 31.79
C GLY A 73 71.92 58.90 32.40
N THR A 74 72.20 59.88 31.54
CA THR A 74 72.02 61.30 31.85
C THR A 74 70.52 61.60 32.04
N ALA A 75 70.18 62.49 32.96
CA ALA A 75 68.80 62.93 33.13
C ALA A 75 68.33 63.74 31.92
N VAL A 76 67.19 63.37 31.35
CA VAL A 76 66.54 64.09 30.26
C VAL A 76 65.45 64.98 30.85
N ARG A 77 65.51 66.29 30.56
CA ARG A 77 64.46 67.24 30.91
C ARG A 77 63.25 67.01 30.01
N LEU A 78 62.09 66.74 30.61
CA LEU A 78 60.80 66.85 29.94
C LEU A 78 60.34 68.30 30.09
N THR A 79 60.07 68.98 28.97
CA THR A 79 59.65 70.38 28.96
C THR A 79 58.25 70.51 29.57
N LEU A 80 58.19 71.04 30.79
CA LEU A 80 56.95 71.52 31.41
C LEU A 80 56.64 72.95 30.98
N GLY A 81 55.36 73.30 31.03
CA GLY A 81 54.88 74.67 30.82
C GLY A 81 55.25 75.60 31.97
N GLU A 82 55.03 76.89 31.74
CA GLU A 82 55.41 77.99 32.63
C GLU A 82 54.70 77.95 33.98
N PHE A 83 55.46 78.05 35.07
CA PHE A 83 54.93 78.33 36.40
C PHE A 83 54.99 79.84 36.61
N VAL A 84 53.87 80.52 36.35
CA VAL A 84 53.71 81.92 36.77
C VAL A 84 53.18 81.90 38.21
N PRO A 85 53.94 82.36 39.22
CA PRO A 85 53.39 82.54 40.56
C PRO A 85 52.24 83.55 40.47
N ALA A 86 51.09 83.23 41.08
CA ALA A 86 49.95 84.14 41.09
C ALA A 86 50.39 85.49 41.68
N SER A 87 50.22 86.56 40.89
CA SER A 87 50.85 87.85 41.15
C SER A 87 50.28 88.56 42.38
N SER A 88 50.84 88.29 43.56
CA SER A 88 50.65 89.10 44.76
C SER A 88 51.92 89.16 45.60
N TRP A 89 52.60 90.29 45.51
CA TRP A 89 53.70 90.72 46.37
C TRP A 89 53.31 90.64 47.85
N ASN A 90 53.92 89.74 48.63
CA ASN A 90 53.71 89.65 50.08
C ASN A 90 55.04 89.79 50.86
N PRO A 91 55.42 91.01 51.28
CA PRO A 91 56.67 91.26 51.98
C PRO A 91 56.52 91.08 53.50
N SER A 92 56.38 89.85 54.01
CA SER A 92 56.82 89.49 55.39
C SER A 92 56.65 88.00 55.74
N GLY A 93 57.77 87.36 56.11
CA GLY A 93 57.87 86.32 57.15
C GLY A 93 56.94 85.08 57.11
N SER A 94 56.28 84.80 56.00
CA SER A 94 55.33 83.69 55.85
C SER A 94 56.03 82.44 55.33
N ASN A 95 55.57 81.26 55.77
CA ASN A 95 55.91 79.99 55.13
C ASN A 95 54.88 79.72 54.04
N ASP A 96 55.28 79.82 52.77
CA ASP A 96 54.38 79.59 51.65
C ASP A 96 54.50 78.15 51.13
N ILE A 97 53.36 77.49 50.95
CA ILE A 97 53.26 76.13 50.40
C ILE A 97 52.50 76.21 49.08
N PHE A 98 53.18 75.85 47.99
CA PHE A 98 52.60 75.76 46.66
C PHE A 98 52.41 74.30 46.27
N SER A 99 51.28 73.97 45.66
CA SER A 99 51.02 72.62 45.15
C SER A 99 50.39 72.67 43.77
N GLY A 100 50.67 71.65 42.97
CA GLY A 100 50.15 71.54 41.62
C GLY A 100 50.11 70.08 41.16
N SER A 101 49.32 69.82 40.13
CA SER A 101 49.20 68.51 39.49
C SER A 101 49.46 68.63 38.00
N TYR A 102 50.15 67.64 37.44
CA TYR A 102 50.49 67.60 36.02
C TYR A 102 50.33 66.19 35.45
N VAL A 103 49.91 66.11 34.19
CA VAL A 103 49.73 64.85 33.45
C VAL A 103 50.89 64.71 32.47
N PHE A 104 51.73 63.71 32.66
CA PHE A 104 52.87 63.43 31.78
C PHE A 104 52.71 62.09 31.06
N GLY A 105 53.29 61.99 29.87
CA GLY A 105 53.51 60.73 29.16
C GLY A 105 55.00 60.42 29.08
N ILE A 106 55.35 59.14 29.23
CA ILE A 106 56.71 58.66 29.00
C ILE A 106 56.77 58.13 27.57
N MET A 107 57.59 58.73 26.70
CA MET A 107 57.79 58.23 25.35
C MET A 107 58.76 57.02 25.35
N PRO A 108 58.62 56.09 24.39
CA PRO A 108 59.57 55.00 24.22
C PRO A 108 61.03 55.49 24.17
N GLY A 109 61.90 54.92 25.02
CA GLY A 109 63.32 55.27 25.09
C GLY A 109 63.70 56.40 26.05
N GLN A 110 62.74 57.09 26.69
CA GLN A 110 63.06 58.13 27.70
C GLN A 110 63.49 57.53 29.07
N LEU A 111 63.10 56.29 29.35
CA LEU A 111 63.62 55.48 30.46
C LEU A 111 64.31 54.24 29.87
N ASP A 112 65.45 53.85 30.47
CA ASP A 112 65.96 52.48 30.31
C ASP A 112 65.05 51.53 31.10
N TYR A 113 64.83 50.33 30.55
CA TYR A 113 63.93 49.31 31.10
C TYR A 113 64.30 48.91 32.54
N LYS A 114 65.57 49.14 32.93
CA LYS A 114 66.08 48.91 34.28
C LYS A 114 65.91 50.16 35.15
N ASN A 115 64.91 50.15 36.03
CA ASN A 115 64.80 50.96 37.25
C ASN A 115 65.15 52.46 37.11
N GLY A 116 64.72 53.12 36.04
CA GLY A 116 64.88 54.57 35.93
C GLY A 116 63.99 55.32 36.94
N VAL A 117 64.36 56.58 37.20
CA VAL A 117 63.71 57.44 38.20
C VAL A 117 63.14 58.69 37.57
N VAL A 118 62.06 59.19 38.18
CA VAL A 118 61.45 60.48 37.85
C VAL A 118 61.60 61.40 39.06
N TYR A 119 62.05 62.63 38.84
CA TYR A 119 62.14 63.65 39.88
C TYR A 119 61.76 65.03 39.34
N ALA A 120 61.26 65.89 40.21
CA ALA A 120 61.10 67.31 39.92
C ALA A 120 62.33 68.08 40.43
N GLN A 121 62.66 69.16 39.73
CA GLN A 121 63.71 70.10 40.13
C GLN A 121 63.17 71.51 39.94
N PHE A 122 63.27 72.33 40.98
CA PHE A 122 62.91 73.75 40.94
C PHE A 122 64.16 74.58 40.65
N GLU A 123 64.07 75.47 39.67
CA GLU A 123 65.14 76.38 39.25
C GLU A 123 64.58 77.81 39.20
N GLU A 124 65.12 78.72 40.02
CA GLU A 124 64.69 80.11 40.09
C GLU A 124 65.76 81.06 39.51
N ASN A 125 65.32 81.97 38.62
CA ASN A 125 66.21 82.68 37.71
C ASN A 125 66.94 83.88 38.34
N THR A 126 66.44 84.41 39.45
CA THR A 126 66.84 85.71 40.00
C THR A 126 67.81 85.62 41.18
N THR A 127 67.74 84.54 41.98
CA THR A 127 68.64 84.27 43.12
C THR A 127 69.50 83.03 42.89
N GLY A 128 69.18 82.20 41.89
CA GLY A 128 69.93 80.99 41.52
C GLY A 128 69.62 79.77 42.39
N ILE A 129 68.47 79.75 43.07
CA ILE A 129 68.04 78.59 43.85
C ILE A 129 67.78 77.42 42.90
N ASN A 130 68.42 76.29 43.17
CA ASN A 130 68.23 75.03 42.44
C ASN A 130 68.05 73.89 43.46
N THR A 131 66.86 73.30 43.50
CA THR A 131 66.51 72.24 44.46
C THR A 131 65.90 71.03 43.75
N LYS A 132 66.51 69.87 43.93
CA LYS A 132 66.03 68.57 43.44
C LYS A 132 65.14 67.89 44.48
N SER A 133 64.01 67.32 44.05
CA SER A 133 63.21 66.42 44.89
C SER A 133 63.87 65.06 45.10
N ALA A 134 63.30 64.26 46.00
CA ALA A 134 63.58 62.83 46.08
C ALA A 134 63.22 62.12 44.76
N ASP A 135 63.95 61.05 44.45
CA ASP A 135 63.70 60.20 43.27
C ASP A 135 62.47 59.31 43.51
N VAL A 136 61.54 59.30 42.56
CA VAL A 136 60.42 58.35 42.50
C VAL A 136 60.76 57.26 41.48
N THR A 137 60.74 56.00 41.93
CA THR A 137 61.13 54.86 41.07
C THR A 137 60.02 54.52 40.07
N ALA A 138 60.35 54.56 38.79
CA ALA A 138 59.46 54.08 37.72
C ALA A 138 59.73 52.59 37.45
N ARG A 139 58.70 51.75 37.61
CA ARG A 139 58.74 50.33 37.27
C ARG A 139 58.13 50.16 35.88
N ILE A 140 58.81 49.48 34.97
CA ILE A 140 58.22 49.14 33.67
C ILE A 140 57.60 47.74 33.80
N PRO A 141 56.29 47.56 33.57
CA PRO A 141 55.64 46.26 33.69
C PRO A 141 56.21 45.26 32.68
N VAL A 142 56.04 43.96 32.92
CA VAL A 142 56.29 42.95 31.87
C VAL A 142 55.17 43.06 30.82
N TYR A 143 55.52 43.08 29.55
CA TYR A 143 54.57 43.18 28.44
C TYR A 143 55.05 42.37 27.22
N GLU A 144 54.17 42.21 26.22
CA GLU A 144 54.40 41.30 25.09
C GLU A 144 54.82 39.87 25.53
N ASN A 145 54.32 39.39 26.67
CA ASN A 145 54.41 37.97 27.01
C ASN A 145 53.42 37.21 26.11
N ILE A 146 53.91 36.61 25.01
CA ILE A 146 53.08 35.96 24.00
C ILE A 146 53.50 34.50 23.85
N ILE A 147 52.50 33.62 23.79
CA ILE A 147 52.66 32.19 23.51
C ILE A 147 51.92 31.83 22.22
N THR A 148 52.53 30.93 21.44
CA THR A 148 52.00 30.43 20.17
C THR A 148 51.67 28.95 20.35
N ALA A 149 50.46 28.58 19.95
CA ALA A 149 50.00 27.19 19.99
C ALA A 149 50.87 26.27 19.10
N PRO A 150 50.98 24.98 19.42
CA PRO A 150 51.51 24.01 18.47
C PRO A 150 50.62 23.90 17.22
N SER A 151 51.13 23.22 16.19
CA SER A 151 50.45 23.05 14.90
C SER A 151 49.12 22.28 14.98
N LYS A 152 48.89 21.50 16.06
CA LYS A 152 47.64 20.77 16.30
C LYS A 152 47.16 21.00 17.74
N THR A 153 45.93 21.50 17.85
CA THR A 153 45.27 21.79 19.14
C THR A 153 43.99 21.00 19.38
N LEU A 154 43.49 20.27 18.37
CA LEU A 154 42.34 19.39 18.46
C LEU A 154 42.75 17.94 18.16
N PHE A 155 42.38 17.01 19.05
CA PHE A 155 42.77 15.60 18.97
C PHE A 155 41.58 14.68 19.15
N GLU A 156 41.30 13.84 18.15
CA GLU A 156 40.38 12.72 18.24
C GLU A 156 41.19 11.45 18.51
N GLY A 157 41.06 10.87 19.71
CA GLY A 157 41.89 9.75 20.16
C GLY A 157 43.21 10.19 20.80
N ALA A 158 44.24 9.33 20.69
CA ALA A 158 45.55 9.56 21.31
C ALA A 158 46.37 10.60 20.54
N GLY A 159 47.33 11.25 21.21
CA GLY A 159 48.23 12.19 20.52
C GLY A 159 49.24 12.88 21.42
N ASP A 160 50.09 13.65 20.77
CA ASP A 160 51.06 14.55 21.37
C ASP A 160 50.76 15.97 20.86
N PRO A 161 50.47 16.95 21.75
CA PRO A 161 50.32 18.35 21.37
C PRO A 161 51.58 18.94 20.75
N GLY A 162 52.76 18.56 21.22
CA GLY A 162 53.99 19.27 20.95
C GLY A 162 54.04 20.68 21.59
N ALA A 163 55.22 21.29 21.51
CA ALA A 163 55.56 22.47 22.30
C ALA A 163 54.67 23.70 22.00
N ILE A 164 54.07 24.24 23.06
CA ILE A 164 53.57 25.62 23.11
C ILE A 164 54.81 26.52 23.20
N THR A 165 55.09 27.24 22.12
CA THR A 165 56.28 28.09 22.03
C THR A 165 56.02 29.45 22.67
N GLY A 166 56.97 29.96 23.45
CA GLY A 166 56.86 31.27 24.08
C GLY A 166 57.94 32.23 23.58
N ASN A 167 57.59 33.49 23.33
CA ASN A 167 58.58 34.51 22.98
C ASN A 167 59.42 34.93 24.20
N LEU A 168 60.47 35.72 23.98
CA LEU A 168 61.10 36.51 25.04
C LEU A 168 60.22 37.74 25.33
N PRO A 169 59.70 37.95 26.55
CA PRO A 169 58.91 39.14 26.89
C PRO A 169 59.75 40.43 26.86
N LYS A 170 59.05 41.56 26.98
CA LYS A 170 59.65 42.90 27.14
C LYS A 170 59.29 43.49 28.51
N GLY A 171 60.02 44.54 28.91
CA GLY A 171 59.81 45.23 30.18
C GLY A 171 60.37 44.51 31.42
N GLY A 172 60.09 45.04 32.61
CA GLY A 172 60.80 44.64 33.83
C GLY A 172 62.33 44.84 33.72
N THR A 173 63.10 44.09 34.49
CA THR A 173 64.57 44.21 34.53
C THR A 173 65.30 43.56 33.34
N GLY A 174 64.55 42.94 32.41
CA GLY A 174 65.08 42.18 31.28
C GLY A 174 65.57 40.76 31.62
N SER A 175 65.57 40.37 32.91
CA SER A 175 65.76 38.99 33.36
C SER A 175 64.42 38.41 33.77
N TYR A 176 64.01 37.29 33.15
CA TYR A 176 62.68 36.71 33.34
C TYR A 176 62.76 35.32 33.98
N THR A 177 61.87 35.06 34.93
CA THR A 177 61.49 33.71 35.34
C THR A 177 60.08 33.42 34.84
N TYR A 178 59.80 32.15 34.50
CA TYR A 178 58.51 31.72 34.00
C TYR A 178 57.87 30.71 34.94
N GLN A 179 56.54 30.67 34.95
CA GLN A 179 55.74 29.61 35.51
C GLN A 179 54.58 29.35 34.55
N TRP A 180 54.43 28.12 34.07
CA TRP A 180 53.28 27.73 33.28
C TRP A 180 52.10 27.36 34.18
N GLU A 181 50.91 27.74 33.76
CA GLU A 181 49.66 27.48 34.46
C GLU A 181 48.65 26.83 33.51
N SER A 182 47.82 25.93 34.03
CA SER A 182 46.72 25.29 33.30
C SER A 182 45.38 25.40 34.02
N SER A 183 44.30 25.51 33.25
CA SER A 183 42.90 25.43 33.69
C SER A 183 42.13 24.43 32.83
N THR A 184 41.22 23.67 33.43
CA THR A 184 40.24 22.83 32.70
C THR A 184 38.82 23.38 32.80
N THR A 185 38.63 24.56 33.41
CA THR A 185 37.29 25.13 33.66
C THR A 185 36.94 26.25 32.69
N SER A 186 37.90 27.12 32.35
CA SER A 186 37.67 28.24 31.42
C SER A 186 38.99 28.85 30.93
N SER A 187 38.92 29.66 29.87
CA SER A 187 40.07 30.43 29.40
C SER A 187 40.44 31.61 30.32
N SER A 188 39.55 32.06 31.20
CA SER A 188 39.74 33.28 32.02
C SER A 188 40.04 33.02 33.50
N SER A 189 39.70 31.84 34.04
CA SER A 189 39.82 31.51 35.47
C SER A 189 40.13 30.02 35.71
N GLY A 190 40.36 29.63 36.97
CA GLY A 190 40.64 28.23 37.35
C GLY A 190 42.08 27.75 37.09
N TYR A 191 43.01 28.67 36.83
CA TYR A 191 44.41 28.35 36.57
C TYR A 191 45.16 27.87 37.82
N SER A 192 46.01 26.86 37.63
CA SER A 192 46.89 26.28 38.64
C SER A 192 48.30 26.07 38.06
N ASN A 193 49.33 26.16 38.90
CA ASN A 193 50.73 25.99 38.47
C ASN A 193 51.00 24.56 37.99
N ILE A 194 51.60 24.42 36.80
CA ILE A 194 52.17 23.16 36.33
C ILE A 194 53.52 22.96 37.02
N SER A 195 53.65 21.90 37.82
CA SER A 195 54.86 21.63 38.61
C SER A 195 56.10 21.51 37.73
N GLY A 196 57.19 22.20 38.08
CA GLY A 196 58.46 22.19 37.36
C GLY A 196 58.49 22.92 36.00
N ALA A 197 57.35 23.38 35.49
CA ALA A 197 57.27 24.03 34.18
C ALA A 197 57.69 25.51 34.23
N THR A 198 58.99 25.76 34.26
CA THR A 198 59.61 27.10 34.38
C THR A 198 60.37 27.57 33.13
N SER A 199 60.33 26.79 32.05
CA SER A 199 60.96 27.10 30.76
C SER A 199 60.21 28.16 29.96
N MET A 200 60.91 28.81 29.01
CA MET A 200 60.32 29.83 28.12
C MET A 200 59.18 29.26 27.27
N SER A 201 59.36 28.05 26.72
CA SER A 201 58.34 27.24 26.05
C SER A 201 57.94 26.07 26.97
N TYR A 202 56.77 25.48 26.75
CA TYR A 202 56.30 24.31 27.48
C TYR A 202 55.76 23.26 26.52
N ASP A 203 56.11 22.00 26.76
CA ASP A 203 55.66 20.87 25.97
C ASP A 203 54.65 20.05 26.81
N PRO A 204 53.34 20.12 26.52
CA PRO A 204 52.35 19.33 27.22
C PRO A 204 52.56 17.83 26.93
N PRO A 205 52.51 16.95 27.94
CA PRO A 205 52.79 15.53 27.72
C PRO A 205 51.79 14.87 26.77
N SER A 206 52.28 13.92 25.99
CA SER A 206 51.46 13.04 25.16
C SER A 206 50.46 12.24 26.00
N PHE A 207 49.32 11.88 25.39
CA PHE A 207 48.20 11.23 26.07
C PHE A 207 47.59 10.09 25.25
N SER A 208 47.13 9.06 25.96
CA SER A 208 46.30 7.98 25.44
C SER A 208 44.88 8.49 25.11
N ALA A 209 44.17 7.74 24.26
CA ALA A 209 42.86 8.13 23.76
C ALA A 209 41.87 8.42 24.91
N PRO A 210 41.27 9.62 24.98
CA PRO A 210 40.40 10.00 26.09
C PRO A 210 39.01 9.37 25.93
N THR A 211 38.35 9.12 27.06
CA THR A 211 36.97 8.58 27.09
C THR A 211 35.89 9.66 27.06
N THR A 212 36.25 10.92 27.28
CA THR A 212 35.37 12.09 27.24
C THR A 212 36.07 13.28 26.59
N THR A 213 35.29 14.21 26.05
CA THR A 213 35.83 15.47 25.50
C THR A 213 36.26 16.40 26.64
N THR A 214 37.51 16.85 26.61
CA THR A 214 38.09 17.75 27.60
C THR A 214 38.96 18.82 26.93
N THR A 215 38.88 20.05 27.45
CA THR A 215 39.68 21.19 26.98
C THR A 215 40.57 21.68 28.12
N THR A 216 41.87 21.79 27.86
CA THR A 216 42.84 22.37 28.79
C THR A 216 43.35 23.69 28.22
N TYR A 217 43.20 24.76 29.01
CA TYR A 217 43.70 26.10 28.71
C TYR A 217 45.06 26.28 29.39
N TYR A 218 46.06 26.71 28.62
CA TYR A 218 47.43 26.96 29.06
C TYR A 218 47.76 28.44 28.94
N ARG A 219 48.48 28.97 29.93
CA ARG A 219 49.11 30.29 29.88
C ARG A 219 50.47 30.28 30.57
N ARG A 220 51.33 31.22 30.21
CA ARG A 220 52.65 31.42 30.82
C ARG A 220 52.63 32.70 31.65
N LYS A 221 52.95 32.62 32.93
CA LYS A 221 53.20 33.78 33.80
C LYS A 221 54.69 34.12 33.75
N ALA A 222 55.04 35.31 33.28
CA ALA A 222 56.41 35.82 33.25
C ALA A 222 56.62 36.83 34.39
N THR A 223 57.74 36.71 35.11
CA THR A 223 58.10 37.56 36.25
C THR A 223 59.46 38.21 36.02
N SER A 224 59.58 39.51 36.26
CA SER A 224 60.86 40.25 36.19
C SER A 224 60.85 41.41 37.18
N GLY A 225 61.91 41.62 37.96
CA GLY A 225 61.97 42.74 38.93
C GLY A 225 60.86 42.78 39.99
N GLY A 226 60.14 41.68 40.22
CA GLY A 226 58.98 41.60 41.10
C GLY A 226 57.62 41.95 40.45
N VAL A 227 57.60 42.41 39.19
CA VAL A 227 56.35 42.59 38.41
C VAL A 227 56.07 41.35 37.56
N THR A 228 54.78 41.02 37.35
CA THR A 228 54.35 39.81 36.65
C THR A 228 53.32 40.10 35.56
N ALA A 229 53.39 39.41 34.44
CA ALA A 229 52.36 39.43 33.40
C ALA A 229 52.04 38.02 32.90
N ASN A 230 50.76 37.75 32.68
CA ASN A 230 50.29 36.52 32.04
C ASN A 230 50.29 36.68 30.52
N SER A 231 50.47 35.57 29.80
CA SER A 231 50.36 35.56 28.34
C SER A 231 48.90 35.56 27.86
N ASN A 232 48.72 35.62 26.53
CA ASN A 232 47.52 35.06 25.90
C ASN A 232 47.36 33.57 26.25
N VAL A 233 46.18 33.02 25.94
CA VAL A 233 45.81 31.65 26.29
C VAL A 233 45.86 30.76 25.06
N VAL A 234 46.38 29.54 25.22
CA VAL A 234 46.34 28.46 24.22
C VAL A 234 45.48 27.34 24.78
N SER A 235 44.46 26.89 24.03
CA SER A 235 43.63 25.75 24.39
C SER A 235 44.02 24.50 23.59
N ILE A 236 44.10 23.36 24.26
CA ILE A 236 44.19 22.03 23.63
C ILE A 236 42.94 21.24 24.01
N THR A 237 42.21 20.78 23.01
CA THR A 237 40.99 19.98 23.15
C THR A 237 41.26 18.56 22.70
N LYS A 238 40.90 17.59 23.54
CA LYS A 238 40.97 16.17 23.21
C LYS A 238 39.58 15.52 23.37
N SER A 239 39.18 14.72 22.39
CA SER A 239 37.92 14.00 22.33
C SER A 239 38.16 12.53 22.03
N PRO A 240 37.19 11.64 22.32
CA PRO A 240 37.28 10.24 21.92
C PRO A 240 37.44 10.12 20.40
N ALA A 241 38.09 9.05 19.93
CA ALA A 241 38.18 8.79 18.49
C ALA A 241 36.77 8.54 17.91
N PRO A 242 36.49 8.87 16.63
CA PRO A 242 35.19 8.59 16.03
C PRO A 242 34.86 7.10 16.05
N LEU A 243 33.56 6.77 16.20
CA LEU A 243 33.08 5.39 16.16
C LEU A 243 33.29 4.80 14.76
N ALA A 244 34.00 3.68 14.69
CA ALA A 244 34.28 2.95 13.46
C ALA A 244 34.02 1.44 13.64
N ASN A 245 34.12 0.70 12.54
CA ASN A 245 33.96 -0.77 12.51
C ASN A 245 32.66 -1.28 13.13
N ASN A 246 31.54 -0.54 13.08
CA ASN A 246 30.22 -1.09 13.36
C ASN A 246 29.65 -1.72 12.08
N THR A 247 29.90 -3.00 11.86
CA THR A 247 29.41 -3.76 10.71
C THR A 247 28.71 -5.03 11.19
N ILE A 248 27.80 -5.54 10.37
CA ILE A 248 27.11 -6.81 10.62
C ILE A 248 27.21 -7.69 9.37
N SER A 249 27.29 -9.00 9.59
CA SER A 249 27.37 -10.02 8.55
C SER A 249 26.42 -11.17 8.87
N TYR A 250 25.89 -11.78 7.82
CA TYR A 250 24.99 -12.91 7.91
C TYR A 250 25.45 -13.97 6.92
N ALA A 251 25.61 -15.20 7.40
CA ALA A 251 26.15 -16.33 6.65
C ALA A 251 25.16 -17.49 6.48
N GLY A 252 23.97 -17.37 7.08
CA GLY A 252 22.89 -18.34 6.93
C GLY A 252 22.04 -18.10 5.68
N THR A 253 20.99 -18.91 5.53
CA THR A 253 19.99 -18.75 4.47
C THR A 253 19.28 -17.40 4.61
N ALA A 254 19.38 -16.54 3.60
CA ALA A 254 18.77 -15.19 3.62
C ALA A 254 17.38 -15.12 2.98
N THR A 255 16.95 -16.21 2.32
CA THR A 255 15.65 -16.30 1.64
C THR A 255 14.93 -17.57 2.08
N PHE A 256 13.71 -17.44 2.59
CA PHE A 256 12.88 -18.58 3.03
C PHE A 256 11.53 -18.57 2.34
N THR A 257 10.91 -19.75 2.19
CA THR A 257 9.56 -19.91 1.65
C THR A 257 8.53 -19.79 2.77
N ASP A 258 7.62 -18.81 2.66
CA ASP A 258 6.52 -18.46 3.60
C ASP A 258 6.93 -18.05 5.03
N SER A 259 7.82 -18.80 5.68
CA SER A 259 8.42 -18.45 6.96
C SER A 259 9.80 -19.10 7.12
N GLY A 260 10.64 -18.54 7.99
CA GLY A 260 11.96 -19.10 8.25
C GLY A 260 12.57 -18.60 9.55
N ASP A 261 13.43 -19.42 10.13
CA ASP A 261 14.19 -19.14 11.36
C ASP A 261 15.61 -18.69 10.97
N PRO A 262 15.94 -17.38 11.03
CA PRO A 262 17.25 -16.90 10.62
C PRO A 262 18.30 -17.26 11.66
N THR A 263 19.46 -17.74 11.21
CA THR A 263 20.58 -17.98 12.14
C THR A 263 21.15 -16.67 12.72
N THR A 264 22.08 -16.77 13.66
CA THR A 264 22.63 -15.59 14.32
C THR A 264 23.32 -14.61 13.35
N ILE A 265 22.82 -13.38 13.29
CA ILE A 265 23.48 -12.25 12.63
C ILE A 265 24.69 -11.86 13.47
N SER A 266 25.87 -11.94 12.84
CA SER A 266 27.14 -11.65 13.50
C SER A 266 27.48 -10.17 13.42
N GLY A 267 27.75 -9.55 14.57
CA GLY A 267 28.21 -8.17 14.64
C GLY A 267 29.70 -8.08 14.96
N SER A 268 30.40 -7.17 14.28
CA SER A 268 31.80 -6.83 14.59
C SER A 268 31.97 -6.26 15.99
N THR A 269 33.19 -6.29 16.53
CA THR A 269 33.56 -5.45 17.67
C THR A 269 33.88 -4.03 17.16
N PRO A 270 33.15 -2.98 17.59
CA PRO A 270 33.41 -1.61 17.15
C PRO A 270 34.76 -1.08 17.65
N SER A 271 35.21 0.02 17.07
CA SER A 271 36.40 0.76 17.49
C SER A 271 36.12 2.25 17.67
N GLY A 272 37.01 2.95 18.36
CA GLY A 272 36.81 4.35 18.74
C GLY A 272 35.78 4.51 19.86
N GLY A 273 35.12 5.67 19.89
CA GLY A 273 34.31 6.11 21.04
C GLY A 273 35.13 6.13 22.32
N SER A 274 34.48 5.91 23.46
CA SER A 274 35.12 5.74 24.77
C SER A 274 35.70 4.33 25.00
N GLY A 275 35.71 3.46 23.98
CA GLY A 275 36.10 2.05 24.10
C GLY A 275 35.10 1.15 24.83
N SER A 276 34.02 1.72 25.39
CA SER A 276 32.88 0.99 25.94
C SER A 276 31.68 1.14 25.00
N PHE A 277 31.08 0.03 24.60
CA PHE A 277 30.06 -0.02 23.55
C PHE A 277 28.73 -0.55 24.09
N VAL A 278 27.66 0.22 23.89
CA VAL A 278 26.28 -0.23 24.12
C VAL A 278 25.67 -0.56 22.77
N TYR A 279 25.23 -1.80 22.58
CA TYR A 279 24.55 -2.26 21.38
C TYR A 279 23.04 -2.17 21.56
N GLN A 280 22.34 -1.88 20.47
CA GLN A 280 20.89 -2.00 20.35
C GLN A 280 20.57 -2.45 18.92
N TRP A 281 19.93 -3.61 18.78
CA TRP A 281 19.46 -4.09 17.48
C TRP A 281 18.12 -3.44 17.12
N GLN A 282 17.94 -3.19 15.82
CA GLN A 282 16.76 -2.55 15.27
C GLN A 282 16.25 -3.33 14.07
N TRP A 283 14.94 -3.31 13.87
CA TRP A 283 14.23 -3.97 12.77
C TRP A 283 13.34 -3.00 12.00
N ALA A 284 12.99 -3.34 10.76
CA ALA A 284 11.96 -2.67 9.96
C ALA A 284 11.29 -3.66 8.99
N ASN A 285 10.05 -3.36 8.58
CA ASN A 285 9.30 -4.11 7.55
C ASN A 285 9.42 -3.51 6.14
N LEU A 286 10.00 -2.32 6.03
CA LEU A 286 10.21 -1.63 4.76
C LEU A 286 11.66 -1.15 4.69
N ALA A 287 12.27 -1.16 3.51
CA ALA A 287 13.67 -0.80 3.28
C ALA A 287 14.00 0.70 3.55
N ASN A 288 13.03 1.50 4.02
CA ASN A 288 13.20 2.94 4.22
C ASN A 288 14.11 3.22 5.43
N PRO A 289 15.26 3.90 5.27
CA PRO A 289 16.23 4.11 6.37
C PRO A 289 15.70 4.88 7.58
N SER A 290 14.54 5.53 7.48
CA SER A 290 13.84 6.21 8.59
C SER A 290 12.96 5.31 9.47
N GLY A 291 12.61 4.09 9.04
CA GLY A 291 11.57 3.25 9.67
C GLY A 291 12.03 2.25 10.75
N PHE A 292 13.30 2.27 11.15
CA PHE A 292 13.85 1.27 12.07
C PHE A 292 13.45 1.48 13.53
N THR A 293 12.90 0.42 14.15
CA THR A 293 12.45 0.39 15.55
C THR A 293 13.38 -0.47 16.41
N ASP A 294 13.62 -0.10 17.66
CA ASP A 294 14.45 -0.88 18.60
C ASP A 294 13.78 -2.23 18.96
N ILE A 295 14.57 -3.32 18.90
CA ILE A 295 14.15 -4.65 19.35
C ILE A 295 14.37 -4.74 20.86
N ALA A 296 13.29 -4.89 21.63
CA ALA A 296 13.35 -4.92 23.09
C ALA A 296 14.30 -6.03 23.61
N GLY A 297 15.25 -5.65 24.48
CA GLY A 297 16.22 -6.57 25.09
C GLY A 297 17.38 -7.01 24.19
N ALA A 298 17.37 -6.72 22.89
CA ALA A 298 18.43 -7.12 21.96
C ALA A 298 19.66 -6.20 22.05
N THR A 299 20.46 -6.38 23.11
CA THR A 299 21.64 -5.56 23.45
C THR A 299 22.98 -6.30 23.31
N GLY A 300 22.96 -7.51 22.72
CA GLY A 300 24.15 -8.30 22.43
C GLY A 300 24.98 -7.77 21.25
N GLN A 301 26.26 -8.13 21.20
CA GLN A 301 27.12 -7.85 20.03
C GLN A 301 26.61 -8.54 18.77
N HIS A 302 26.12 -9.77 18.92
CA HIS A 302 25.45 -10.59 17.91
C HIS A 302 23.94 -10.61 18.22
N TYR A 303 23.11 -11.00 17.25
CA TYR A 303 21.66 -11.13 17.44
C TYR A 303 21.12 -12.34 16.67
N ASP A 304 20.30 -13.13 17.34
CA ASP A 304 19.60 -14.28 16.79
C ASP A 304 18.14 -13.84 16.58
N PRO A 305 17.70 -13.56 15.33
CA PRO A 305 16.32 -13.20 15.08
C PRO A 305 15.41 -14.41 15.34
N PRO A 306 14.24 -14.25 15.95
CA PRO A 306 13.23 -15.31 15.95
C PRO A 306 12.70 -15.55 14.54
N ALA A 307 12.05 -16.69 14.33
CA ALA A 307 11.37 -17.01 13.08
C ALA A 307 10.46 -15.87 12.56
N VAL A 308 10.58 -15.58 11.26
CA VAL A 308 9.89 -14.48 10.57
C VAL A 308 8.99 -15.01 9.44
N SER A 309 7.86 -14.34 9.20
CA SER A 309 6.85 -14.67 8.16
C SER A 309 6.59 -13.54 7.16
N ILE A 310 7.39 -12.48 7.25
CA ILE A 310 7.46 -11.33 6.34
C ILE A 310 8.92 -10.92 6.19
N THR A 311 9.27 -10.30 5.06
CA THR A 311 10.61 -9.76 4.80
C THR A 311 10.95 -8.69 5.84
N GLN A 312 12.09 -8.86 6.53
CA GLN A 312 12.55 -7.95 7.58
C GLN A 312 13.97 -7.46 7.34
N TYR A 313 14.21 -6.22 7.74
CA TYR A 313 15.50 -5.53 7.63
C TYR A 313 16.08 -5.32 9.03
N PHE A 314 17.29 -5.81 9.28
CA PHE A 314 17.98 -5.72 10.57
C PHE A 314 19.21 -4.80 10.48
N ARG A 315 19.41 -3.95 11.49
CA ARG A 315 20.65 -3.19 11.70
C ARG A 315 21.01 -3.10 13.18
N ARG A 316 22.27 -2.80 13.47
CA ARG A 316 22.78 -2.62 14.84
C ARG A 316 23.21 -1.17 15.07
N LYS A 317 22.60 -0.52 16.06
CA LYS A 317 23.05 0.76 16.62
C LYS A 317 24.11 0.49 17.69
N VAL A 318 25.20 1.24 17.66
CA VAL A 318 26.25 1.26 18.69
C VAL A 318 26.30 2.67 19.28
N THR A 319 26.35 2.78 20.61
CA THR A 319 26.55 4.04 21.32
C THR A 319 27.81 3.97 22.19
N SER A 320 28.66 5.00 22.15
CA SER A 320 29.90 5.10 22.92
C SER A 320 30.33 6.56 23.06
N GLY A 321 30.79 6.98 24.25
CA GLY A 321 31.25 8.35 24.50
C GLY A 321 30.21 9.46 24.23
N GLY A 322 28.92 9.13 24.16
CA GLY A 322 27.84 10.05 23.74
C GLY A 322 27.60 10.12 22.22
N SER A 323 28.43 9.49 21.41
CA SER A 323 28.25 9.34 19.96
C SER A 323 27.50 8.05 19.62
N SER A 324 26.83 8.02 18.46
CA SER A 324 26.19 6.80 17.94
C SER A 324 26.57 6.51 16.49
N SER A 325 26.59 5.23 16.14
CA SER A 325 26.88 4.70 14.80
C SER A 325 25.88 3.59 14.46
N PHE A 326 25.50 3.48 13.19
CA PHE A 326 24.63 2.42 12.69
C PHE A 326 25.39 1.53 11.70
N SER A 327 25.12 0.23 11.71
CA SER A 327 25.73 -0.71 10.79
C SER A 327 25.13 -0.63 9.38
N ASN A 328 25.72 -1.38 8.45
CA ASN A 328 25.00 -1.85 7.26
C ASN A 328 23.72 -2.61 7.67
N VAL A 329 22.81 -2.78 6.71
CA VAL A 329 21.56 -3.54 6.88
C VAL A 329 21.76 -4.97 6.40
N ILE A 330 21.14 -5.94 7.08
CA ILE A 330 20.91 -7.31 6.59
C ILE A 330 19.42 -7.46 6.31
N THR A 331 19.08 -7.97 5.13
CA THR A 331 17.70 -8.31 4.76
C THR A 331 17.51 -9.82 4.93
N ILE A 332 16.47 -10.21 5.65
CA ILE A 332 15.92 -11.57 5.61
C ILE A 332 14.67 -11.51 4.74
N THR A 333 14.72 -12.18 3.60
CA THR A 333 13.65 -12.19 2.60
C THR A 333 12.73 -13.38 2.84
N ILE A 334 11.43 -13.12 2.90
CA ILE A 334 10.40 -14.16 2.79
C ILE A 334 9.81 -14.09 1.38
N GLN A 335 9.95 -15.18 0.63
CA GLN A 335 9.27 -15.39 -0.65
C GLN A 335 8.05 -16.28 -0.38
N ARG A 336 6.84 -15.80 -0.67
CA ARG A 336 5.65 -16.63 -0.46
C ARG A 336 5.51 -17.67 -1.56
N ALA A 337 5.03 -18.86 -1.22
CA ALA A 337 4.71 -19.87 -2.22
C ALA A 337 3.61 -19.32 -3.15
N GLY A 338 3.88 -19.30 -4.45
CA GLY A 338 3.01 -18.72 -5.46
C GLY A 338 3.51 -17.41 -6.07
N THR A 339 4.51 -16.72 -5.51
CA THR A 339 4.95 -15.41 -6.05
C THR A 339 5.69 -15.47 -7.39
N THR A 340 6.11 -16.66 -7.84
CA THR A 340 6.75 -16.84 -9.16
C THR A 340 6.53 -18.27 -9.66
N MET A 341 6.65 -18.48 -10.98
CA MET A 341 6.67 -19.84 -11.57
C MET A 341 7.79 -20.74 -11.02
N ALA A 342 8.88 -20.15 -10.50
CA ALA A 342 10.00 -20.89 -9.89
C ALA A 342 9.75 -21.29 -8.42
N ASN A 343 8.84 -20.59 -7.74
CA ASN A 343 8.38 -20.87 -6.37
C ASN A 343 6.84 -20.90 -6.33
N PRO A 344 6.18 -21.84 -7.03
CA PRO A 344 4.73 -21.90 -7.12
C PRO A 344 4.11 -22.55 -5.87
N ILE A 345 2.79 -22.41 -5.70
CA ILE A 345 2.01 -23.28 -4.83
C ILE A 345 1.90 -24.64 -5.53
N ASP A 346 2.66 -25.65 -5.07
CA ASP A 346 2.66 -26.99 -5.67
C ASP A 346 1.46 -27.82 -5.19
N LEU A 347 0.54 -28.10 -6.09
CA LEU A 347 -0.67 -28.90 -5.85
C LEU A 347 -0.42 -30.41 -6.05
N GLY A 348 0.78 -30.80 -6.47
CA GLY A 348 1.16 -32.18 -6.69
C GLY A 348 0.55 -32.81 -7.95
N ASN A 349 0.26 -34.10 -7.87
CA ASN A 349 -0.22 -34.90 -9.01
C ASN A 349 -1.74 -34.79 -9.16
N PHE A 350 -2.19 -34.35 -10.34
CA PHE A 350 -3.59 -34.34 -10.74
C PHE A 350 -3.89 -35.57 -11.59
N ASN A 351 -4.94 -36.30 -11.22
CA ASN A 351 -5.53 -37.40 -11.96
C ASN A 351 -6.99 -37.06 -12.33
N MET A 352 -7.66 -37.94 -13.09
CA MET A 352 -9.13 -37.89 -13.16
C MET A 352 -9.69 -38.05 -11.73
N CYS A 353 -10.61 -37.16 -11.33
CA CYS A 353 -11.08 -36.87 -9.96
C CYS A 353 -10.30 -35.82 -9.15
N SER A 354 -9.16 -35.30 -9.63
CA SER A 354 -8.48 -34.25 -8.88
C SER A 354 -9.28 -32.95 -8.94
N TYR A 355 -9.63 -32.46 -7.75
CA TYR A 355 -10.24 -31.17 -7.52
C TYR A 355 -9.41 -30.39 -6.50
N TYR A 356 -9.15 -29.13 -6.79
CA TYR A 356 -8.54 -28.18 -5.88
C TYR A 356 -9.37 -26.90 -5.86
N SER A 357 -9.56 -26.33 -4.68
CA SER A 357 -10.02 -24.95 -4.55
C SER A 357 -9.27 -24.22 -3.46
N ALA A 358 -9.02 -22.93 -3.69
CA ALA A 358 -8.39 -22.05 -2.72
C ALA A 358 -8.86 -20.61 -2.90
N MET A 359 -9.19 -19.97 -1.78
CA MET A 359 -9.31 -18.52 -1.69
C MET A 359 -7.91 -17.93 -1.52
N SER A 360 -7.24 -17.64 -2.64
CA SER A 360 -5.92 -17.03 -2.61
C SER A 360 -6.07 -15.54 -2.30
N TYR A 361 -5.34 -15.06 -1.29
CA TYR A 361 -5.36 -13.67 -0.83
C TYR A 361 -4.36 -12.85 -1.65
N ASN A 362 -4.80 -12.15 -2.71
CA ASN A 362 -3.92 -11.33 -3.54
C ASN A 362 -3.76 -9.91 -2.97
N PHE A 363 -3.17 -9.80 -1.77
CA PHE A 363 -2.90 -8.51 -1.12
C PHE A 363 -1.38 -8.24 -0.98
N PRO A 364 -0.95 -6.97 -1.10
CA PRO A 364 0.42 -6.53 -0.85
C PRO A 364 0.95 -6.89 0.54
N GLU A 365 0.09 -6.89 1.57
CA GLU A 365 0.45 -7.31 2.93
C GLU A 365 0.89 -8.78 3.02
N TYR A 366 0.41 -9.62 2.09
CA TYR A 366 0.79 -11.03 2.00
C TYR A 366 1.91 -11.31 0.99
N GLY A 367 2.53 -10.27 0.42
CA GLY A 367 3.69 -10.38 -0.47
C GLY A 367 3.34 -10.56 -1.95
N TYR A 368 2.09 -10.33 -2.35
CA TYR A 368 1.65 -10.29 -3.75
C TYR A 368 1.28 -8.84 -4.08
N GLY A 369 1.98 -8.21 -5.02
CA GLY A 369 1.75 -6.79 -5.33
C GLY A 369 0.37 -6.51 -5.93
N ASN A 370 0.05 -5.24 -6.12
CA ASN A 370 -1.23 -4.77 -6.68
C ASN A 370 -1.05 -3.74 -7.81
N GLU A 371 0.04 -3.85 -8.58
CA GLU A 371 0.32 -3.06 -9.78
C GLU A 371 -0.05 -3.84 -11.05
N TYR A 372 -1.32 -3.73 -11.45
CA TYR A 372 -1.93 -4.35 -12.62
C TYR A 372 -1.01 -4.38 -13.86
N GLY A 373 -0.75 -5.59 -14.38
CA GLY A 373 0.10 -5.82 -15.56
C GLY A 373 1.60 -6.03 -15.27
N ASN A 374 2.01 -6.24 -14.01
CA ASN A 374 3.38 -6.59 -13.64
C ASN A 374 3.49 -8.06 -13.18
N GLN A 375 4.46 -8.81 -13.72
CA GLN A 375 4.64 -10.27 -13.48
C GLN A 375 5.02 -10.65 -12.03
N THR A 376 5.24 -9.67 -11.16
CA THR A 376 5.58 -9.87 -9.74
C THR A 376 4.36 -10.04 -8.83
N ASP A 377 3.16 -9.83 -9.39
CA ASP A 377 1.91 -9.58 -8.65
C ASP A 377 0.86 -10.69 -8.91
N ASP A 378 1.29 -11.72 -9.65
CA ASP A 378 0.57 -12.94 -9.99
C ASP A 378 0.71 -14.03 -8.91
N VAL A 379 -0.33 -14.84 -8.71
CA VAL A 379 -0.25 -16.09 -7.93
C VAL A 379 -0.15 -17.30 -8.86
N PHE A 380 0.92 -18.07 -8.73
CA PHE A 380 1.23 -19.27 -9.52
C PHE A 380 0.89 -20.56 -8.75
N HIS A 381 -0.05 -21.37 -9.24
CA HIS A 381 -0.34 -22.72 -8.75
C HIS A 381 0.12 -23.76 -9.77
N LYS A 382 0.95 -24.72 -9.35
CA LYS A 382 1.54 -25.76 -10.19
C LYS A 382 0.82 -27.09 -9.97
N PHE A 383 0.47 -27.80 -11.04
CA PHE A 383 -0.01 -29.18 -10.95
C PHE A 383 0.63 -30.07 -12.02
N ASN A 384 0.78 -31.35 -11.72
CA ASN A 384 1.29 -32.36 -12.65
C ASN A 384 0.17 -33.30 -13.07
N LEU A 385 -0.38 -33.10 -14.27
CA LEU A 385 -1.46 -33.93 -14.81
C LEU A 385 -0.90 -35.30 -15.24
N THR A 386 -1.43 -36.38 -14.66
CA THR A 386 -0.90 -37.75 -14.83
C THR A 386 -1.55 -38.55 -15.96
N ALA A 387 -2.71 -38.10 -16.45
CA ALA A 387 -3.47 -38.74 -17.52
C ALA A 387 -4.18 -37.66 -18.35
N GLU A 388 -4.46 -37.94 -19.63
CA GLU A 388 -5.25 -37.04 -20.48
C GLU A 388 -6.63 -36.77 -19.83
N ALA A 389 -7.02 -35.50 -19.71
CA ALA A 389 -8.23 -35.09 -19.00
C ALA A 389 -8.82 -33.78 -19.56
N LYS A 390 -10.15 -33.64 -19.38
CA LYS A 390 -10.82 -32.35 -19.48
C LYS A 390 -10.56 -31.61 -18.17
N VAL A 391 -9.79 -30.52 -18.22
CA VAL A 391 -9.43 -29.70 -17.08
C VAL A 391 -10.20 -28.39 -17.12
N SER A 392 -11.02 -28.17 -16.10
CA SER A 392 -11.81 -26.97 -15.90
C SER A 392 -11.14 -26.06 -14.88
N ILE A 393 -11.03 -24.77 -15.20
CA ILE A 393 -10.44 -23.75 -14.34
C ILE A 393 -11.47 -22.62 -14.16
N MET A 394 -11.77 -22.27 -12.92
CA MET A 394 -12.73 -21.22 -12.56
C MET A 394 -12.11 -20.21 -11.59
N ASN A 395 -12.53 -18.96 -11.72
CA ASN A 395 -12.14 -17.85 -10.86
C ASN A 395 -13.34 -16.90 -10.68
N CYS A 396 -14.11 -17.03 -9.59
CA CYS A 396 -15.35 -16.28 -9.37
C CYS A 396 -15.66 -16.04 -7.89
N LYS A 397 -15.53 -14.79 -7.43
CA LYS A 397 -16.18 -14.31 -6.20
C LYS A 397 -17.62 -13.89 -6.53
N GLN A 398 -18.53 -13.95 -5.56
CA GLN A 398 -19.94 -13.55 -5.74
C GLN A 398 -20.14 -12.02 -5.87
N ASP A 399 -19.06 -11.24 -5.74
CA ASP A 399 -19.09 -9.80 -5.45
C ASP A 399 -18.59 -8.91 -6.60
N GLY A 400 -18.31 -9.46 -7.79
CA GLY A 400 -17.98 -8.66 -9.00
C GLY A 400 -16.54 -8.13 -9.12
N VAL A 401 -15.57 -8.68 -8.38
CA VAL A 401 -14.15 -8.32 -8.52
C VAL A 401 -13.56 -8.96 -9.78
N SER A 402 -13.17 -8.15 -10.76
CA SER A 402 -12.44 -8.62 -11.94
C SER A 402 -11.10 -9.26 -11.57
N GLY A 403 -10.65 -10.24 -12.34
CA GLY A 403 -9.31 -10.82 -12.21
C GLY A 403 -8.96 -11.66 -13.42
N THR A 404 -7.68 -11.63 -13.82
CA THR A 404 -7.22 -12.40 -14.97
C THR A 404 -6.79 -13.80 -14.52
N ILE A 405 -6.85 -14.76 -15.45
CA ILE A 405 -6.38 -16.12 -15.21
C ILE A 405 -5.81 -16.69 -16.51
N ALA A 406 -4.65 -17.33 -16.40
CA ALA A 406 -3.95 -17.96 -17.51
C ALA A 406 -3.53 -19.38 -17.16
N LEU A 407 -3.50 -20.26 -18.16
CA LEU A 407 -2.90 -21.58 -18.06
C LEU A 407 -1.58 -21.57 -18.83
N LEU A 408 -0.47 -21.86 -18.16
CA LEU A 408 0.85 -22.01 -18.76
C LEU A 408 1.27 -23.48 -18.78
N ASN A 409 2.07 -23.84 -19.78
CA ASN A 409 2.77 -25.12 -19.84
C ASN A 409 4.05 -25.10 -18.98
N ALA A 410 4.75 -26.23 -18.90
CA ALA A 410 6.01 -26.38 -18.16
C ALA A 410 7.13 -25.37 -18.53
N SER A 411 7.08 -24.77 -19.73
CA SER A 411 8.02 -23.76 -20.21
C SER A 411 7.58 -22.32 -19.91
N GLY A 412 6.49 -22.13 -19.17
CA GLY A 412 5.89 -20.82 -18.92
C GLY A 412 5.22 -20.19 -20.15
N ASN A 413 4.92 -20.98 -21.19
CA ASN A 413 4.21 -20.47 -22.36
C ASN A 413 2.71 -20.68 -22.19
N VAL A 414 1.94 -19.66 -22.55
CA VAL A 414 0.48 -19.64 -22.54
C VAL A 414 -0.07 -20.79 -23.39
N VAL A 415 -0.95 -21.60 -22.80
CA VAL A 415 -1.69 -22.65 -23.50
C VAL A 415 -2.76 -21.98 -24.39
N PRO A 416 -2.86 -22.33 -25.69
CA PRO A 416 -3.85 -21.75 -26.59
C PRO A 416 -5.28 -21.79 -26.02
N TYR A 417 -6.08 -20.78 -26.38
CA TYR A 417 -7.45 -20.53 -25.88
C TYR A 417 -7.59 -20.05 -24.42
N SER A 418 -6.51 -19.77 -23.69
CA SER A 418 -6.64 -18.97 -22.47
C SER A 418 -7.08 -17.55 -22.80
N ALA A 419 -8.26 -17.15 -22.33
CA ALA A 419 -8.71 -15.77 -22.37
C ALA A 419 -8.19 -15.04 -21.12
N PHE A 420 -7.59 -13.87 -21.30
CA PHE A 420 -7.55 -12.88 -20.22
C PHE A 420 -9.00 -12.48 -19.94
N LEU A 421 -9.57 -12.97 -18.85
CA LEU A 421 -10.91 -12.61 -18.42
C LEU A 421 -10.88 -11.24 -17.73
N PHE A 422 -11.70 -10.31 -18.22
CA PHE A 422 -11.72 -8.92 -17.75
C PHE A 422 -12.85 -8.62 -16.74
N SER A 423 -13.81 -9.52 -16.56
CA SER A 423 -14.83 -9.48 -15.51
C SER A 423 -15.31 -10.89 -15.16
N CYS A 424 -15.68 -11.10 -13.90
CA CYS A 424 -16.40 -12.29 -13.46
C CYS A 424 -17.92 -12.05 -13.56
N ASP A 425 -18.40 -11.70 -14.75
CA ASP A 425 -19.84 -11.73 -15.07
C ASP A 425 -20.32 -13.20 -15.16
N VAL A 426 -20.50 -13.80 -13.98
CA VAL A 426 -21.19 -15.07 -13.70
C VAL A 426 -20.78 -16.28 -14.55
N GLY A 427 -19.88 -17.12 -14.00
CA GLY A 427 -19.78 -18.53 -14.41
C GLY A 427 -18.93 -18.83 -15.66
N VAL A 428 -17.85 -18.08 -15.90
CA VAL A 428 -16.89 -18.42 -16.96
C VAL A 428 -15.95 -19.54 -16.50
N GLU A 429 -16.25 -20.77 -16.91
CA GLU A 429 -15.40 -21.95 -16.77
C GLU A 429 -14.45 -22.06 -17.98
N LEU A 430 -13.14 -21.94 -17.76
CA LEU A 430 -12.14 -22.20 -18.80
C LEU A 430 -11.89 -23.71 -18.89
N VAL A 431 -12.40 -24.33 -19.95
CA VAL A 431 -12.30 -25.78 -20.19
C VAL A 431 -11.20 -26.08 -21.20
N TYR A 432 -10.22 -26.87 -20.78
CA TYR A 432 -9.09 -27.32 -21.58
C TYR A 432 -9.10 -28.84 -21.74
N PHE A 433 -8.61 -29.34 -22.87
CA PHE A 433 -8.32 -30.76 -23.05
C PHE A 433 -6.80 -30.93 -23.02
N LEU A 434 -6.28 -31.44 -21.90
CA LEU A 434 -4.84 -31.45 -21.60
C LEU A 434 -4.25 -32.86 -21.66
N GLN A 435 -3.04 -32.94 -22.19
CA GLN A 435 -2.21 -34.15 -22.19
C GLN A 435 -1.47 -34.28 -20.85
N PRO A 436 -0.94 -35.47 -20.50
CA PRO A 436 -0.11 -35.62 -19.29
C PRO A 436 1.10 -34.67 -19.31
N GLY A 437 1.34 -33.95 -18.21
CA GLY A 437 2.41 -32.97 -18.11
C GLY A 437 2.26 -31.99 -16.95
N VAL A 438 3.28 -31.14 -16.76
CA VAL A 438 3.28 -30.08 -15.74
C VAL A 438 2.66 -28.80 -16.32
N TYR A 439 1.73 -28.23 -15.56
CA TYR A 439 1.00 -27.01 -15.89
C TYR A 439 1.03 -26.04 -14.71
N TYR A 440 0.87 -24.75 -15.02
CA TYR A 440 0.75 -23.69 -14.04
C TYR A 440 -0.52 -22.90 -14.31
N VAL A 441 -1.39 -22.76 -13.31
CA VAL A 441 -2.42 -21.73 -13.31
C VAL A 441 -1.80 -20.47 -12.73
N VAL A 442 -2.03 -19.35 -13.39
CA VAL A 442 -1.57 -18.03 -12.96
C VAL A 442 -2.80 -17.14 -12.83
N SER A 443 -2.98 -16.52 -11.67
CA SER A 443 -4.16 -15.70 -11.37
C SER A 443 -3.77 -14.33 -10.82
N GLU A 444 -4.34 -13.28 -11.41
CA GLU A 444 -4.11 -11.86 -11.08
C GLU A 444 -5.43 -11.25 -10.57
N GLY A 445 -5.41 -10.52 -9.46
CA GLY A 445 -6.58 -9.78 -8.97
C GLY A 445 -6.59 -8.33 -9.44
N ASN A 446 -7.70 -7.85 -10.03
CA ASN A 446 -7.84 -6.44 -10.40
C ASN A 446 -8.49 -5.66 -9.25
N GLY A 447 -7.71 -4.87 -8.50
CA GLY A 447 -8.25 -3.97 -7.49
C GLY A 447 -7.30 -2.83 -7.13
N GLY A 448 -7.85 -1.63 -6.99
CA GLY A 448 -7.20 -0.54 -6.28
C GLY A 448 -7.05 -0.86 -4.78
N PHE A 449 -6.24 -0.08 -4.07
CA PHE A 449 -5.73 -0.35 -2.72
C PHE A 449 -6.74 -0.67 -1.59
N ASP A 450 -8.05 -0.44 -1.80
CA ASP A 450 -9.05 -0.46 -0.72
C ASP A 450 -10.03 -1.65 -0.77
N ASP A 451 -10.00 -2.51 -1.80
CA ASP A 451 -10.99 -3.59 -1.96
C ASP A 451 -10.45 -4.99 -1.62
N THR A 452 -11.34 -5.87 -1.15
CA THR A 452 -10.93 -7.19 -0.65
C THR A 452 -10.77 -8.22 -1.77
N ASN A 453 -9.58 -8.25 -2.36
CA ASN A 453 -9.17 -9.14 -3.45
C ASN A 453 -9.00 -10.61 -3.01
N TYR A 454 -10.12 -11.26 -2.69
CA TYR A 454 -10.24 -12.71 -2.63
C TYR A 454 -10.39 -13.25 -4.05
N LEU A 455 -9.44 -14.05 -4.50
CA LEU A 455 -9.46 -14.68 -5.82
C LEU A 455 -9.67 -16.20 -5.65
N PRO A 456 -10.93 -16.69 -5.66
CA PRO A 456 -11.24 -18.10 -5.43
C PRO A 456 -10.97 -18.91 -6.70
N LEU A 457 -9.81 -19.55 -6.74
CA LEU A 457 -9.43 -20.50 -7.79
C LEU A 457 -10.09 -21.85 -7.53
N ALA A 458 -10.67 -22.46 -8.57
CA ALA A 458 -11.00 -23.88 -8.60
C ALA A 458 -10.43 -24.56 -9.86
N ILE A 459 -9.86 -25.75 -9.69
CA ILE A 459 -9.33 -26.60 -10.78
C ILE A 459 -9.96 -27.99 -10.63
N SER A 460 -10.54 -28.53 -11.71
CA SER A 460 -11.15 -29.86 -11.74
C SER A 460 -10.66 -30.66 -12.96
N ALA A 461 -10.36 -31.95 -12.80
CA ALA A 461 -9.95 -32.84 -13.88
C ALA A 461 -10.88 -34.06 -14.01
N VAL A 462 -11.57 -34.17 -15.15
CA VAL A 462 -12.58 -35.21 -15.44
C VAL A 462 -12.26 -35.96 -16.75
N PRO A 463 -12.78 -37.19 -16.98
CA PRO A 463 -12.47 -37.96 -18.19
C PRO A 463 -12.85 -37.26 -19.50
N ILE A 464 -12.08 -37.52 -20.57
CA ILE A 464 -12.45 -37.17 -21.95
C ILE A 464 -13.13 -38.36 -22.61
N PHE A 465 -14.26 -38.11 -23.28
CA PHE A 465 -14.86 -39.07 -24.21
C PHE A 465 -15.63 -38.34 -25.33
N THR A 466 -15.91 -39.05 -26.42
CA THR A 466 -16.79 -38.62 -27.53
C THR A 466 -17.89 -39.64 -27.75
N THR A 467 -18.88 -39.29 -28.58
CA THR A 467 -20.05 -40.14 -28.89
C THR A 467 -20.32 -40.18 -30.39
N SER A 468 -21.11 -41.16 -30.83
CA SER A 468 -21.79 -41.08 -32.11
C SER A 468 -22.68 -39.83 -32.18
N SER A 469 -22.92 -39.32 -33.39
CA SER A 469 -23.87 -38.24 -33.63
C SER A 469 -25.31 -38.68 -33.37
N ASP A 470 -26.21 -37.71 -33.31
CA ASP A 470 -27.66 -37.93 -33.42
C ASP A 470 -27.98 -38.71 -34.71
N VAL A 471 -29.03 -39.54 -34.66
CA VAL A 471 -29.45 -40.43 -35.76
C VAL A 471 -30.96 -40.35 -35.95
N THR A 472 -31.42 -40.44 -37.20
CA THR A 472 -32.84 -40.61 -37.53
C THR A 472 -33.12 -42.04 -37.96
N ILE A 473 -34.11 -42.67 -37.35
CA ILE A 473 -34.61 -44.02 -37.70
C ILE A 473 -36.09 -43.97 -38.09
N ALA A 474 -36.57 -45.01 -38.77
CA ALA A 474 -38.00 -45.25 -38.92
C ALA A 474 -38.56 -45.98 -37.69
N ALA A 475 -39.83 -45.77 -37.36
CA ALA A 475 -40.49 -46.51 -36.29
C ALA A 475 -40.36 -48.04 -36.48
N GLY A 476 -39.92 -48.74 -35.44
CA GLY A 476 -39.66 -50.19 -35.47
C GLY A 476 -38.25 -50.60 -35.95
N ASN A 477 -37.42 -49.67 -36.42
CA ASN A 477 -36.01 -49.93 -36.72
C ASN A 477 -35.12 -49.75 -35.47
N SER A 478 -33.83 -50.09 -35.60
CA SER A 478 -32.81 -49.87 -34.58
C SER A 478 -31.56 -49.21 -35.16
N THR A 479 -30.80 -48.52 -34.31
CA THR A 479 -29.47 -47.96 -34.60
C THR A 479 -28.47 -48.37 -33.52
N THR A 480 -27.17 -48.25 -33.79
CA THR A 480 -26.13 -48.45 -32.77
C THR A 480 -25.61 -47.09 -32.28
N LEU A 481 -25.68 -46.87 -30.98
CA LEU A 481 -25.07 -45.72 -30.30
C LEU A 481 -23.69 -46.13 -29.77
N GLN A 482 -22.70 -45.26 -29.93
CA GLN A 482 -21.32 -45.54 -29.54
C GLN A 482 -20.75 -44.41 -28.67
N ALA A 483 -19.86 -44.78 -27.75
CA ALA A 483 -19.06 -43.87 -26.95
C ALA A 483 -17.59 -44.29 -26.99
N PHE A 484 -16.69 -43.32 -27.12
CA PHE A 484 -15.25 -43.54 -27.34
C PHE A 484 -14.44 -42.76 -26.32
N GLY A 485 -13.54 -43.42 -25.60
CA GLY A 485 -12.76 -42.85 -24.51
C GLY A 485 -11.93 -43.93 -23.83
N THR A 486 -10.78 -43.54 -23.30
CA THR A 486 -9.78 -44.46 -22.76
C THR A 486 -9.89 -44.55 -21.24
N GLY A 487 -9.76 -45.76 -20.68
CA GLY A 487 -9.77 -45.98 -19.23
C GLY A 487 -11.10 -45.73 -18.52
N VAL A 488 -12.21 -45.50 -19.23
CA VAL A 488 -13.55 -45.25 -18.68
C VAL A 488 -14.51 -46.42 -18.91
N THR A 489 -15.55 -46.48 -18.09
CA THR A 489 -16.75 -47.32 -18.29
C THR A 489 -17.94 -46.45 -18.64
N TYR A 490 -18.99 -47.01 -19.24
CA TYR A 490 -20.15 -46.25 -19.71
C TYR A 490 -21.46 -46.75 -19.13
N ALA A 491 -22.31 -45.82 -18.70
CA ALA A 491 -23.70 -46.04 -18.33
C ALA A 491 -24.64 -45.17 -19.18
N TRP A 492 -25.80 -45.70 -19.56
CA TRP A 492 -26.76 -45.07 -20.48
C TRP A 492 -28.15 -44.97 -19.83
N SER A 493 -28.85 -43.86 -20.09
CA SER A 493 -30.22 -43.61 -19.61
C SER A 493 -31.00 -42.70 -20.57
N PRO A 494 -32.33 -42.84 -20.74
CA PRO A 494 -33.20 -43.86 -20.12
C PRO A 494 -32.90 -45.27 -20.67
N ALA A 495 -33.34 -46.31 -19.96
CA ALA A 495 -33.17 -47.70 -20.40
C ALA A 495 -34.12 -48.08 -21.55
N THR A 496 -35.20 -47.32 -21.74
CA THR A 496 -36.26 -47.58 -22.71
C THR A 496 -35.72 -47.68 -24.13
N GLY A 497 -35.96 -48.81 -24.80
CA GLY A 497 -35.49 -49.06 -26.17
C GLY A 497 -33.99 -49.35 -26.30
N LEU A 498 -33.21 -49.49 -25.22
CA LEU A 498 -31.80 -49.88 -25.29
C LEU A 498 -31.60 -51.40 -25.10
N SER A 499 -30.64 -51.98 -25.82
CA SER A 499 -30.22 -53.37 -25.64
C SER A 499 -29.40 -53.61 -24.36
N SER A 500 -28.82 -52.55 -23.79
CA SER A 500 -28.07 -52.53 -22.54
C SER A 500 -27.98 -51.11 -22.03
N THR A 501 -27.98 -50.92 -20.71
CA THR A 501 -27.68 -49.63 -20.05
C THR A 501 -26.18 -49.43 -19.79
N THR A 502 -25.31 -50.34 -20.25
CA THR A 502 -23.86 -50.28 -20.01
C THR A 502 -23.04 -50.68 -21.24
N GLY A 503 -21.83 -50.12 -21.33
CA GLY A 503 -20.84 -50.45 -22.36
C GLY A 503 -20.65 -49.38 -23.43
N ALA A 504 -19.55 -49.48 -24.18
CA ALA A 504 -19.14 -48.49 -25.18
C ALA A 504 -19.98 -48.51 -26.49
N SER A 505 -20.83 -49.52 -26.67
CA SER A 505 -21.70 -49.69 -27.83
C SER A 505 -23.01 -50.32 -27.39
N VAL A 506 -24.13 -49.64 -27.64
CA VAL A 506 -25.48 -50.11 -27.31
C VAL A 506 -26.39 -50.00 -28.55
N VAL A 507 -27.37 -50.89 -28.69
CA VAL A 507 -28.37 -50.79 -29.76
C VAL A 507 -29.59 -50.07 -29.21
N ALA A 508 -30.05 -49.03 -29.91
CA ALA A 508 -31.22 -48.24 -29.57
C ALA A 508 -32.33 -48.45 -30.62
N SER A 509 -33.52 -48.85 -30.15
CA SER A 509 -34.74 -49.02 -30.94
C SER A 509 -35.94 -48.34 -30.25
N PRO A 510 -35.89 -47.02 -29.99
CA PRO A 510 -37.04 -46.31 -29.43
C PRO A 510 -38.17 -46.20 -30.47
N ILE A 511 -39.41 -46.15 -29.98
CA ILE A 511 -40.63 -46.00 -30.81
C ILE A 511 -41.09 -44.54 -30.93
N VAL A 512 -40.51 -43.63 -30.13
CA VAL A 512 -40.69 -42.17 -30.18
C VAL A 512 -39.33 -41.50 -30.09
N THR A 513 -39.19 -40.26 -30.58
CA THR A 513 -37.91 -39.53 -30.51
C THR A 513 -37.40 -39.46 -29.07
N THR A 514 -36.21 -40.03 -28.83
CA THR A 514 -35.66 -40.23 -27.48
C THR A 514 -34.24 -39.70 -27.40
N THR A 515 -33.96 -38.90 -26.38
CA THR A 515 -32.60 -38.42 -26.06
C THR A 515 -31.97 -39.30 -25.00
N TYR A 516 -30.88 -39.99 -25.35
CA TYR A 516 -30.11 -40.81 -24.44
C TYR A 516 -28.94 -40.03 -23.86
N MET A 517 -28.83 -39.98 -22.54
CA MET A 517 -27.63 -39.57 -21.83
C MET A 517 -26.68 -40.76 -21.70
N VAL A 518 -25.41 -40.54 -22.03
CA VAL A 518 -24.30 -41.45 -21.72
C VAL A 518 -23.36 -40.79 -20.73
N ARG A 519 -23.08 -41.51 -19.65
CA ARG A 519 -22.19 -41.12 -18.55
C ARG A 519 -20.92 -41.96 -18.64
N ALA A 520 -19.78 -41.32 -18.84
CA ALA A 520 -18.45 -41.95 -18.88
C ALA A 520 -17.81 -41.84 -17.49
N ILE A 521 -17.57 -42.98 -16.83
CA ILE A 521 -17.11 -43.07 -15.43
C ILE A 521 -15.66 -43.59 -15.41
N SER A 522 -14.76 -42.80 -14.85
CA SER A 522 -13.35 -43.14 -14.62
C SER A 522 -13.16 -44.21 -13.53
N PRO A 523 -11.99 -44.87 -13.43
CA PRO A 523 -11.74 -45.91 -12.42
C PRO A 523 -11.76 -45.37 -10.99
N ASN A 524 -11.58 -44.05 -10.84
CA ASN A 524 -11.63 -43.33 -9.58
C ASN A 524 -13.06 -42.87 -9.19
N GLY A 525 -14.06 -43.12 -10.05
CA GLY A 525 -15.48 -42.88 -9.76
C GLY A 525 -16.07 -41.57 -10.29
N CYS A 526 -15.24 -40.63 -10.79
CA CYS A 526 -15.74 -39.38 -11.38
C CYS A 526 -16.10 -39.54 -12.84
N ASP A 527 -17.03 -38.72 -13.29
CA ASP A 527 -17.68 -38.85 -14.58
C ASP A 527 -17.78 -37.55 -15.39
N ASP A 528 -18.03 -37.73 -16.68
CA ASP A 528 -18.53 -36.70 -17.59
C ASP A 528 -19.73 -37.30 -18.37
N PHE A 529 -20.63 -36.47 -18.87
CA PHE A 529 -21.80 -36.95 -19.61
C PHE A 529 -22.06 -36.20 -20.92
N LYS A 530 -22.73 -36.88 -21.85
CA LYS A 530 -23.14 -36.38 -23.17
C LYS A 530 -24.52 -36.92 -23.53
N TYR A 531 -25.17 -36.27 -24.47
CA TYR A 531 -26.49 -36.65 -24.98
C TYR A 531 -26.39 -37.05 -26.46
N ILE A 532 -27.21 -38.02 -26.86
CA ILE A 532 -27.41 -38.44 -28.25
C ILE A 532 -28.91 -38.56 -28.50
N THR A 533 -29.42 -37.86 -29.51
CA THR A 533 -30.84 -37.89 -29.90
C THR A 533 -31.07 -38.95 -30.98
N VAL A 534 -32.00 -39.87 -30.73
CA VAL A 534 -32.52 -40.80 -31.74
C VAL A 534 -33.89 -40.29 -32.17
N ASN A 535 -33.97 -39.67 -33.34
CA ASN A 535 -35.19 -39.16 -33.93
C ASN A 535 -35.96 -40.31 -34.60
N VAL A 536 -37.24 -40.48 -34.29
CA VAL A 536 -38.09 -41.53 -34.87
C VAL A 536 -39.04 -40.92 -35.89
N THR A 537 -39.11 -41.51 -37.08
CA THR A 537 -39.93 -41.04 -38.20
C THR A 537 -40.93 -42.10 -38.66
N GLY A 538 -42.11 -41.66 -39.08
CA GLY A 538 -43.25 -42.53 -39.40
C GLY A 538 -44.31 -42.53 -38.28
N SER A 539 -45.58 -42.70 -38.67
CA SER A 539 -46.71 -42.74 -37.73
C SER A 539 -46.63 -43.99 -36.84
N PRO A 540 -46.96 -43.89 -35.53
CA PRO A 540 -47.07 -45.05 -34.63
C PRO A 540 -48.00 -46.13 -35.22
N GLY A 541 -47.43 -47.28 -35.55
CA GLY A 541 -48.14 -48.35 -36.23
C GLY A 541 -49.12 -49.10 -35.33
N SER A 542 -50.39 -49.14 -35.75
CA SER A 542 -51.39 -50.20 -35.49
C SER A 542 -52.04 -50.36 -34.10
N THR A 543 -52.99 -49.49 -33.74
CA THR A 543 -54.06 -49.78 -32.74
C THR A 543 -55.44 -49.14 -33.02
N PHE A 544 -55.89 -49.02 -34.28
CA PHE A 544 -57.29 -48.61 -34.60
C PHE A 544 -58.34 -49.73 -34.41
N ALA A 545 -58.10 -50.68 -33.50
CA ALA A 545 -58.91 -51.89 -33.36
C ALA A 545 -60.18 -51.67 -32.52
N ASN A 546 -61.28 -51.32 -33.21
CA ASN A 546 -62.64 -51.19 -32.69
C ASN A 546 -62.94 -49.93 -31.83
N PRO A 547 -62.90 -48.72 -32.41
CA PRO A 547 -63.43 -47.52 -31.76
C PRO A 547 -64.95 -47.64 -31.53
N LEU A 548 -65.44 -47.03 -30.44
CA LEU A 548 -66.86 -46.92 -30.15
C LEU A 548 -67.54 -46.05 -31.21
N ALA A 549 -68.38 -46.65 -32.04
CA ALA A 549 -69.12 -45.95 -33.09
C ALA A 549 -70.28 -45.15 -32.49
N VAL A 550 -70.18 -43.82 -32.56
CA VAL A 550 -71.17 -42.87 -32.04
C VAL A 550 -72.03 -42.33 -33.18
N ASN A 551 -73.35 -42.39 -32.99
CA ASN A 551 -74.32 -41.75 -33.88
C ASN A 551 -74.83 -40.47 -33.22
N VAL A 552 -74.36 -39.31 -33.69
CA VAL A 552 -74.76 -37.98 -33.19
C VAL A 552 -76.11 -37.62 -33.80
N GLY A 553 -77.20 -38.10 -33.18
CA GLY A 553 -78.57 -37.90 -33.64
C GLY A 553 -79.25 -36.73 -32.93
N GLY A 554 -79.51 -35.64 -33.65
CA GLY A 554 -80.10 -34.42 -33.08
C GLY A 554 -79.02 -33.41 -32.68
N CYS A 555 -79.20 -32.73 -31.55
CA CYS A 555 -78.30 -31.64 -31.15
C CYS A 555 -77.02 -32.09 -30.44
N GLY A 556 -76.90 -33.37 -30.09
CA GLY A 556 -75.69 -33.93 -29.52
C GLY A 556 -75.81 -35.41 -29.14
N TYR A 557 -74.72 -35.94 -28.60
CA TYR A 557 -74.60 -37.28 -28.03
C TYR A 557 -73.96 -37.17 -26.64
N THR A 558 -74.45 -37.96 -25.69
CA THR A 558 -73.87 -38.13 -24.36
C THR A 558 -73.63 -39.62 -24.13
N SER A 559 -72.41 -40.01 -23.77
CA SER A 559 -72.12 -41.41 -23.42
C SER A 559 -72.74 -41.78 -22.07
N PRO A 560 -73.01 -43.07 -21.80
CA PRO A 560 -73.08 -43.56 -20.43
C PRO A 560 -71.80 -43.22 -19.66
N PHE A 561 -71.86 -43.24 -18.33
CA PHE A 561 -70.65 -43.21 -17.51
C PHE A 561 -69.77 -44.42 -17.83
N LEU A 562 -68.52 -44.16 -18.23
CA LEU A 562 -67.49 -45.14 -18.51
C LEU A 562 -66.59 -45.30 -17.30
N ASP A 563 -66.21 -46.54 -17.02
CA ASP A 563 -65.27 -46.90 -15.96
C ASP A 563 -63.84 -46.74 -16.49
N PRO A 564 -62.98 -45.88 -15.88
CA PRO A 564 -61.59 -45.72 -16.30
C PRO A 564 -60.68 -46.90 -15.90
N THR A 565 -61.13 -47.83 -15.05
CA THR A 565 -60.26 -48.91 -14.56
C THR A 565 -59.90 -49.92 -15.64
N GLY A 566 -58.73 -49.73 -16.25
CA GLY A 566 -58.20 -50.56 -17.33
C GLY A 566 -57.73 -49.79 -18.57
N TYR A 567 -57.80 -48.45 -18.56
CA TYR A 567 -57.39 -47.57 -19.66
C TYR A 567 -56.51 -46.41 -19.12
N GLY A 568 -55.41 -46.09 -19.81
CA GLY A 568 -54.55 -44.94 -19.53
C GLY A 568 -53.63 -45.01 -18.29
N ASN A 569 -52.63 -45.92 -18.27
CA ASN A 569 -51.60 -45.91 -17.20
C ASN A 569 -50.26 -45.24 -17.56
N ASP A 570 -49.88 -45.11 -18.83
CA ASP A 570 -48.61 -44.52 -19.27
C ASP A 570 -48.78 -43.44 -20.36
N TYR A 571 -48.09 -42.30 -20.20
CA TYR A 571 -48.08 -41.21 -21.19
C TYR A 571 -47.38 -41.65 -22.50
N GLY A 572 -48.13 -41.75 -23.59
CA GLY A 572 -47.58 -41.82 -24.96
C GLY A 572 -47.56 -43.19 -25.65
N GLY A 573 -48.36 -44.17 -25.19
CA GLY A 573 -48.54 -45.46 -25.86
C GLY A 573 -49.98 -45.66 -26.36
N PRO A 574 -50.25 -45.80 -27.68
CA PRO A 574 -51.61 -45.84 -28.23
C PRO A 574 -52.37 -47.17 -27.99
N SER A 575 -51.98 -47.95 -26.99
CA SER A 575 -52.54 -49.27 -26.68
C SER A 575 -53.58 -49.27 -25.56
N GLU A 576 -53.78 -48.14 -24.88
CA GLU A 576 -54.64 -48.07 -23.68
C GLU A 576 -55.69 -46.95 -23.69
N ASP A 577 -55.83 -46.19 -24.79
CA ASP A 577 -56.77 -45.05 -24.84
C ASP A 577 -58.19 -45.45 -25.27
N ILE A 578 -59.16 -44.60 -24.93
CA ILE A 578 -60.56 -44.78 -25.35
C ILE A 578 -60.85 -43.94 -26.59
N TYR A 579 -61.21 -44.62 -27.69
CA TYR A 579 -61.46 -44.00 -28.99
C TYR A 579 -62.97 -43.97 -29.33
N PHE A 580 -63.52 -42.77 -29.53
CA PHE A 580 -64.87 -42.57 -30.09
C PHE A 580 -64.77 -42.18 -31.55
N LYS A 581 -65.56 -42.85 -32.41
CA LYS A 581 -65.68 -42.51 -33.84
C LYS A 581 -67.01 -41.83 -34.09
N PHE A 582 -66.98 -40.59 -34.62
CA PHE A 582 -68.18 -39.89 -35.06
C PHE A 582 -68.02 -39.39 -36.51
N THR A 583 -69.16 -39.12 -37.16
CA THR A 583 -69.19 -38.64 -38.55
C THR A 583 -70.15 -37.46 -38.67
N LEU A 584 -69.67 -36.38 -39.26
CA LEU A 584 -70.46 -35.18 -39.55
C LEU A 584 -70.98 -35.24 -40.99
N ALA A 585 -72.29 -35.13 -41.17
CA ALA A 585 -72.94 -35.15 -42.48
C ALA A 585 -72.79 -33.83 -43.26
N SER A 586 -72.53 -32.73 -42.55
CA SER A 586 -72.29 -31.39 -43.08
C SER A 586 -71.21 -30.70 -42.25
N ALA A 587 -70.56 -29.66 -42.79
CA ALA A 587 -69.66 -28.84 -41.98
C ALA A 587 -70.43 -28.26 -40.77
N SER A 588 -69.89 -28.40 -39.57
CA SER A 588 -70.58 -28.09 -38.32
C SER A 588 -69.60 -27.63 -37.25
N GLU A 589 -69.99 -26.61 -36.51
CA GLU A 589 -69.36 -26.24 -35.24
C GLU A 589 -69.57 -27.40 -34.25
N VAL A 590 -68.52 -27.87 -33.56
CA VAL A 590 -68.63 -28.97 -32.60
C VAL A 590 -68.20 -28.49 -31.23
N SER A 591 -69.00 -28.74 -30.20
CA SER A 591 -68.64 -28.53 -28.79
C SER A 591 -68.45 -29.89 -28.12
N MET A 592 -67.38 -30.06 -27.35
CA MET A 592 -66.99 -31.36 -26.79
C MET A 592 -66.54 -31.18 -25.34
N TRP A 593 -67.01 -32.05 -24.44
CA TRP A 593 -66.67 -31.98 -23.01
C TRP A 593 -66.80 -33.31 -22.28
N ILE A 594 -66.28 -33.36 -21.06
CA ILE A 594 -66.39 -34.51 -20.16
C ILE A 594 -67.12 -34.11 -18.87
N TRP A 595 -68.02 -34.97 -18.41
CA TRP A 595 -68.61 -34.88 -17.07
C TRP A 595 -67.79 -35.76 -16.11
N THR A 596 -67.17 -35.17 -15.08
CA THR A 596 -66.36 -35.88 -14.08
C THR A 596 -66.58 -35.35 -12.67
N GLY A 597 -66.38 -36.21 -11.68
CA GLY A 597 -65.83 -35.78 -10.40
C GLY A 597 -64.31 -35.90 -10.47
N GLN A 598 -63.62 -34.77 -10.75
CA GLN A 598 -62.15 -34.56 -10.68
C GLN A 598 -61.23 -35.72 -11.12
N ASN A 599 -60.52 -35.58 -12.26
CA ASN A 599 -59.16 -36.15 -12.50
C ASN A 599 -58.56 -35.65 -13.83
N ASN A 600 -57.24 -35.83 -14.01
CA ASN A 600 -56.43 -35.32 -15.14
C ASN A 600 -56.66 -36.11 -16.46
N LEU A 601 -57.82 -35.91 -17.09
CA LEU A 601 -58.10 -36.39 -18.44
C LEU A 601 -57.70 -35.35 -19.50
N HIS A 602 -57.38 -35.82 -20.70
CA HIS A 602 -56.97 -35.06 -21.88
C HIS A 602 -57.83 -35.53 -23.08
N LEU A 603 -58.25 -34.59 -23.94
CA LEU A 603 -59.01 -34.89 -25.16
C LEU A 603 -58.18 -34.56 -26.39
N VAL A 604 -58.04 -35.52 -27.30
CA VAL A 604 -57.33 -35.36 -28.58
C VAL A 604 -58.30 -35.61 -29.73
N LEU A 605 -58.40 -34.65 -30.65
CA LEU A 605 -59.23 -34.78 -31.84
C LEU A 605 -58.38 -35.10 -33.07
N LEU A 606 -58.66 -36.25 -33.69
CA LEU A 606 -57.98 -36.75 -34.89
C LEU A 606 -58.93 -36.75 -36.10
N ASN A 607 -58.37 -36.51 -37.29
CA ASN A 607 -59.07 -36.65 -38.56
C ASN A 607 -59.16 -38.12 -39.01
N SER A 608 -59.78 -38.37 -40.17
CA SER A 608 -59.93 -39.72 -40.74
C SER A 608 -58.62 -40.44 -41.08
N ALA A 609 -57.49 -39.72 -41.14
CA ALA A 609 -56.14 -40.26 -41.36
C ALA A 609 -55.34 -40.44 -40.05
N GLY A 610 -55.94 -40.19 -38.87
CA GLY A 610 -55.28 -40.29 -37.57
C GLY A 610 -54.33 -39.13 -37.25
N THR A 611 -54.42 -38.01 -37.99
CA THR A 611 -53.63 -36.80 -37.70
C THR A 611 -54.39 -35.87 -36.78
N PHE A 612 -53.69 -35.19 -35.86
CA PHE A 612 -54.24 -34.11 -35.04
C PHE A 612 -54.98 -33.07 -35.91
N VAL A 613 -56.18 -32.69 -35.48
CA VAL A 613 -56.98 -31.63 -36.12
C VAL A 613 -56.52 -30.25 -35.62
N ASP A 614 -56.08 -30.18 -34.37
CA ASP A 614 -55.33 -29.08 -33.77
C ASP A 614 -54.42 -29.67 -32.68
N GLU A 615 -53.21 -29.14 -32.52
CA GLU A 615 -52.12 -29.72 -31.72
C GLU A 615 -51.79 -28.87 -30.48
N GLN A 616 -52.66 -27.91 -30.12
CA GLN A 616 -52.49 -27.05 -28.95
C GLN A 616 -52.99 -27.70 -27.66
N TYR A 617 -52.19 -27.57 -26.59
CA TYR A 617 -52.48 -28.08 -25.26
C TYR A 617 -53.71 -27.38 -24.65
N TYR A 618 -54.70 -28.16 -24.19
CA TYR A 618 -55.93 -27.67 -23.56
C TYR A 618 -55.82 -27.69 -22.03
N SER A 619 -56.39 -26.69 -21.36
CA SER A 619 -56.48 -26.62 -19.90
C SER A 619 -57.93 -26.59 -19.41
N TRP A 620 -58.15 -27.08 -18.19
CA TRP A 620 -59.48 -27.19 -17.59
C TRP A 620 -59.89 -25.89 -16.89
N VAL A 621 -61.08 -25.38 -17.19
CA VAL A 621 -61.74 -24.32 -16.41
C VAL A 621 -63.12 -24.83 -15.96
N ASP A 622 -63.40 -24.71 -14.65
CA ASP A 622 -64.71 -24.96 -14.07
C ASP A 622 -65.72 -24.01 -14.71
N SER A 623 -66.82 -24.53 -15.27
CA SER A 623 -67.78 -23.68 -16.00
C SER A 623 -68.53 -22.71 -15.09
N GLY A 624 -68.40 -22.81 -13.76
CA GLY A 624 -68.87 -21.82 -12.78
C GLY A 624 -70.39 -21.76 -12.56
N ASP A 625 -71.18 -22.28 -13.51
CA ASP A 625 -72.64 -22.24 -13.50
C ASP A 625 -73.31 -23.47 -12.84
N ASP A 626 -72.60 -24.61 -12.69
CA ASP A 626 -73.04 -25.79 -11.93
C ASP A 626 -71.84 -26.66 -11.53
N ALA A 627 -71.83 -27.15 -10.28
CA ALA A 627 -70.68 -27.87 -9.71
C ALA A 627 -70.39 -29.20 -10.45
N GLY A 628 -69.21 -29.29 -11.07
CA GLY A 628 -68.70 -30.52 -11.72
C GLY A 628 -68.81 -30.56 -13.24
N THR A 629 -69.02 -29.43 -13.91
CA THR A 629 -69.00 -29.35 -15.38
C THR A 629 -67.76 -28.59 -15.86
N TYR A 630 -67.00 -29.18 -16.79
CA TYR A 630 -65.77 -28.60 -17.32
C TYR A 630 -65.81 -28.57 -18.84
N VAL A 631 -65.36 -27.48 -19.45
CA VAL A 631 -65.44 -27.26 -20.91
C VAL A 631 -64.04 -27.10 -21.50
N LEU A 632 -63.83 -27.63 -22.70
CA LEU A 632 -62.58 -27.46 -23.45
C LEU A 632 -62.40 -25.98 -23.82
N VAL A 633 -61.29 -25.35 -23.40
CA VAL A 633 -60.99 -23.94 -23.69
C VAL A 633 -59.61 -23.78 -24.36
N LEU A 634 -59.46 -22.72 -25.16
CA LEU A 634 -58.15 -22.21 -25.57
C LEU A 634 -57.37 -21.68 -24.34
N THR A 635 -56.08 -21.46 -24.51
CA THR A 635 -55.18 -20.88 -23.48
C THR A 635 -55.57 -19.47 -23.01
N ASP A 636 -56.49 -18.79 -23.70
CA ASP A 636 -57.09 -17.51 -23.29
C ASP A 636 -58.42 -17.66 -22.50
N GLY A 637 -58.87 -18.90 -22.25
CA GLY A 637 -60.11 -19.21 -21.54
C GLY A 637 -61.38 -19.22 -22.41
N THR A 638 -61.28 -19.07 -23.74
CA THR A 638 -62.45 -19.13 -24.63
C THR A 638 -62.83 -20.57 -24.98
N PRO A 639 -64.13 -20.97 -24.92
CA PRO A 639 -64.55 -22.33 -25.26
C PRO A 639 -64.21 -22.73 -26.70
N LEU A 640 -63.53 -23.87 -26.86
CA LEU A 640 -63.12 -24.39 -28.17
C LEU A 640 -64.34 -24.90 -28.93
N LYS A 641 -64.61 -24.29 -30.09
CA LYS A 641 -65.71 -24.68 -30.99
C LYS A 641 -65.24 -24.81 -32.43
N PRO A 642 -64.43 -25.84 -32.75
CA PRO A 642 -63.94 -26.02 -34.10
C PRO A 642 -65.10 -26.23 -35.08
N THR A 643 -65.08 -25.50 -36.20
CA THR A 643 -65.96 -25.80 -37.34
C THR A 643 -65.30 -26.90 -38.17
N LEU A 644 -65.73 -28.14 -37.93
CA LEU A 644 -65.23 -29.32 -38.62
C LEU A 644 -65.98 -29.49 -39.94
N ALA A 645 -65.28 -29.93 -40.99
CA ALA A 645 -65.87 -30.24 -42.28
C ALA A 645 -66.74 -31.51 -42.21
N ALA A 646 -67.56 -31.76 -43.24
CA ALA A 646 -68.23 -33.05 -43.38
C ALA A 646 -67.18 -34.17 -43.53
N GLY A 647 -67.23 -35.18 -42.66
CA GLY A 647 -66.15 -36.16 -42.55
C GLY A 647 -66.25 -37.04 -41.31
N THR A 648 -65.35 -38.01 -41.21
CA THR A 648 -65.20 -38.89 -40.05
C THR A 648 -64.03 -38.41 -39.20
N TYR A 649 -64.25 -38.37 -37.89
CA TYR A 649 -63.29 -37.94 -36.88
C TYR A 649 -63.22 -38.96 -35.75
N TYR A 650 -62.09 -38.95 -35.05
CA TYR A 650 -61.88 -39.75 -33.85
C TYR A 650 -61.56 -38.82 -32.68
N LEU A 651 -62.26 -39.01 -31.56
CA LEU A 651 -61.90 -38.43 -30.28
C LEU A 651 -61.18 -39.49 -29.47
N VAL A 652 -59.97 -39.17 -29.02
CA VAL A 652 -59.20 -39.96 -28.06
C VAL A 652 -59.39 -39.33 -26.68
N VAL A 653 -59.57 -40.16 -25.65
CA VAL A 653 -59.47 -39.75 -24.25
C VAL A 653 -58.20 -40.37 -23.68
N GLU A 654 -57.24 -39.51 -23.34
CA GLU A 654 -55.95 -39.83 -22.71
C GLU A 654 -55.97 -39.31 -21.26
N GLY A 655 -55.06 -39.73 -20.38
CA GLY A 655 -54.94 -39.16 -19.03
C GLY A 655 -54.50 -40.15 -17.96
N SER A 656 -54.16 -39.65 -16.77
CA SER A 656 -53.56 -40.46 -15.70
C SER A 656 -54.44 -40.59 -14.45
N ASN A 657 -54.53 -41.81 -13.92
CA ASN A 657 -55.01 -42.15 -12.57
C ASN A 657 -56.42 -41.65 -12.18
N GLY A 658 -57.38 -41.70 -13.11
CA GLY A 658 -58.80 -41.56 -12.77
C GLY A 658 -59.38 -42.85 -12.17
N ASN A 659 -59.96 -42.79 -10.97
CA ASN A 659 -60.71 -43.90 -10.34
C ASN A 659 -62.23 -43.67 -10.30
N LEU A 660 -62.73 -42.59 -10.93
CA LEU A 660 -64.14 -42.19 -10.91
C LEU A 660 -64.73 -42.23 -12.33
N PRO A 661 -65.97 -42.73 -12.52
CA PRO A 661 -66.58 -42.81 -13.84
C PRO A 661 -66.76 -41.45 -14.51
N PHE A 662 -66.63 -41.40 -15.84
CA PHE A 662 -66.75 -40.18 -16.63
C PHE A 662 -67.70 -40.35 -17.83
N GLY A 663 -68.33 -39.27 -18.28
CA GLY A 663 -69.18 -39.26 -19.48
C GLY A 663 -68.70 -38.25 -20.52
N VAL A 664 -68.68 -38.62 -21.80
CA VAL A 664 -68.28 -37.73 -22.92
C VAL A 664 -69.50 -37.18 -23.62
N VAL A 665 -69.48 -35.88 -23.93
CA VAL A 665 -70.54 -35.19 -24.68
C VAL A 665 -69.97 -34.57 -25.97
N ILE A 666 -70.72 -34.71 -27.07
CA ILE A 666 -70.41 -34.13 -28.38
C ILE A 666 -71.68 -33.44 -28.89
N GLU A 667 -71.66 -32.12 -29.07
CA GLU A 667 -72.80 -31.33 -29.57
C GLU A 667 -72.53 -30.66 -30.92
N THR A 668 -73.58 -30.51 -31.73
CA THR A 668 -73.57 -29.81 -33.02
C THR A 668 -74.77 -28.87 -33.14
N PRO A 669 -74.60 -27.55 -33.33
CA PRO A 669 -75.68 -26.57 -33.27
C PRO A 669 -76.40 -26.42 -34.62
N THR A 670 -77.15 -27.45 -35.04
CA THR A 670 -78.02 -27.38 -36.23
C THR A 670 -79.46 -27.74 -35.90
N GLY A 671 -80.33 -26.73 -35.84
CA GLY A 671 -81.78 -26.88 -35.64
C GLY A 671 -82.37 -25.87 -34.64
N TYR A 672 -83.54 -25.31 -34.96
CA TYR A 672 -84.15 -24.18 -34.23
C TYR A 672 -84.64 -24.49 -32.79
N SER A 673 -84.41 -25.68 -32.26
CA SER A 673 -84.81 -26.12 -30.92
C SER A 673 -83.66 -26.21 -29.91
N CYS A 674 -82.42 -25.87 -30.30
CA CYS A 674 -81.23 -25.98 -29.45
C CYS A 674 -80.54 -24.61 -29.29
N ARG A 675 -80.06 -24.32 -28.07
CA ARG A 675 -79.77 -22.95 -27.62
C ARG A 675 -78.71 -22.27 -28.49
N LYS A 676 -79.09 -21.20 -29.19
CA LYS A 676 -78.12 -20.24 -29.73
C LYS A 676 -77.48 -19.44 -28.59
N ALA A 677 -76.21 -19.71 -28.32
CA ALA A 677 -75.41 -18.88 -27.43
C ALA A 677 -74.95 -17.61 -28.18
N THR A 678 -75.68 -16.51 -28.03
CA THR A 678 -75.24 -15.17 -28.47
C THR A 678 -75.05 -14.27 -27.26
N GLN A 679 -73.95 -13.52 -27.24
CA GLN A 679 -73.50 -12.67 -26.12
C GLN A 679 -74.57 -11.65 -25.68
N GLN A 680 -74.96 -11.64 -24.39
CA GLN A 680 -74.64 -10.57 -23.43
C GLN A 680 -75.36 -10.73 -22.06
N THR A 681 -74.62 -10.37 -21.00
CA THR A 681 -75.07 -9.86 -19.68
C THR A 681 -76.08 -10.64 -18.81
N LYS A 682 -75.53 -11.21 -17.71
CA LYS A 682 -75.67 -10.75 -16.30
C LYS A 682 -77.08 -10.69 -15.67
N GLU A 683 -77.12 -11.11 -14.39
CA GLU A 683 -78.27 -11.19 -13.45
C GLU A 683 -79.16 -12.43 -13.61
N SER A 684 -79.66 -13.07 -12.53
CA SER A 684 -79.33 -13.02 -11.09
C SER A 684 -80.16 -14.11 -10.39
N LEU A 685 -79.61 -14.84 -9.42
CA LEU A 685 -80.38 -15.41 -8.31
C LEU A 685 -79.49 -15.54 -7.05
N HIS A 686 -80.03 -15.04 -5.92
CA HIS A 686 -79.43 -14.96 -4.58
C HIS A 686 -78.79 -16.27 -4.06
N GLY A 687 -77.85 -16.28 -3.10
CA GLY A 687 -77.25 -15.21 -2.29
C GLY A 687 -76.97 -15.68 -0.85
N GLY A 688 -75.84 -15.30 -0.22
CA GLY A 688 -75.52 -15.71 1.16
C GLY A 688 -74.07 -15.53 1.63
N THR A 689 -73.78 -14.37 2.23
CA THR A 689 -72.76 -14.10 3.27
C THR A 689 -71.45 -14.92 3.37
N GLN A 690 -70.34 -14.28 3.01
CA GLN A 690 -69.01 -14.41 3.63
C GLN A 690 -69.02 -13.83 5.08
N PRO A 691 -68.11 -14.22 6.01
CA PRO A 691 -66.82 -13.49 6.12
C PRO A 691 -65.58 -14.22 6.70
N ALA A 692 -64.39 -13.86 6.18
CA ALA A 692 -63.15 -13.50 6.93
C ALA A 692 -62.36 -14.60 7.72
N THR A 693 -61.04 -14.55 8.00
CA THR A 693 -59.95 -13.57 7.74
C THR A 693 -58.55 -14.20 7.94
N VAL A 694 -57.60 -13.91 7.03
CA VAL A 694 -56.21 -13.37 7.24
C VAL A 694 -55.19 -13.99 8.24
N ALA A 695 -53.97 -14.23 7.70
CA ALA A 695 -52.61 -14.25 8.32
C ALA A 695 -52.22 -15.41 9.28
N SER A 696 -50.95 -15.80 9.45
CA SER A 696 -49.70 -15.75 8.64
C SER A 696 -48.55 -16.40 9.44
N ALA A 697 -47.66 -17.21 8.84
CA ALA A 697 -46.26 -17.41 9.29
C ALA A 697 -45.47 -18.29 8.31
N GLU A 698 -44.20 -17.95 8.08
CA GLU A 698 -43.25 -18.68 7.23
C GLU A 698 -42.50 -19.78 8.01
N THR A 699 -41.93 -20.78 7.32
CA THR A 699 -40.47 -21.02 7.42
C THR A 699 -39.91 -21.84 6.24
N ALA A 700 -38.70 -21.45 5.80
CA ALA A 700 -37.67 -22.27 5.15
C ALA A 700 -38.02 -23.05 3.86
N GLY A 701 -37.83 -22.38 2.71
CA GLY A 701 -37.60 -23.06 1.44
C GLY A 701 -36.13 -23.45 1.22
N THR A 702 -35.89 -24.45 0.38
CA THR A 702 -34.58 -24.72 -0.23
C THR A 702 -34.71 -24.43 -1.72
N LEU A 703 -33.93 -23.49 -2.23
CA LEU A 703 -34.03 -23.04 -3.62
C LEU A 703 -33.40 -24.06 -4.58
N ILE A 704 -34.26 -24.76 -5.33
CA ILE A 704 -33.97 -25.16 -6.70
C ILE A 704 -34.91 -24.28 -7.54
N GLU A 705 -34.36 -23.34 -8.31
CA GLU A 705 -35.19 -22.49 -9.18
C GLU A 705 -35.80 -23.34 -10.31
N PRO A 706 -37.12 -23.25 -10.54
CA PRO A 706 -37.72 -23.85 -11.71
C PRO A 706 -37.37 -23.02 -12.96
N GLU A 707 -37.08 -23.73 -14.05
CA GLU A 707 -36.88 -23.20 -15.38
C GLU A 707 -38.08 -22.32 -15.81
N THR A 708 -37.87 -21.02 -16.05
CA THR A 708 -38.95 -20.11 -16.46
C THR A 708 -39.42 -20.42 -17.88
N GLU A 709 -40.74 -20.55 -18.05
CA GLU A 709 -41.38 -21.00 -19.28
C GLU A 709 -41.07 -20.14 -20.52
N GLU A 710 -41.19 -20.75 -21.71
CA GLU A 710 -41.04 -20.05 -22.99
C GLU A 710 -42.17 -19.02 -23.24
N SER A 711 -41.84 -17.73 -23.39
CA SER A 711 -42.16 -16.94 -24.63
C SER A 711 -41.99 -15.41 -24.47
N ASP A 712 -40.78 -14.89 -24.75
CA ASP A 712 -40.52 -13.44 -24.73
C ASP A 712 -39.68 -12.85 -25.89
N ALA A 713 -39.21 -13.69 -26.82
CA ALA A 713 -38.61 -13.24 -28.08
C ALA A 713 -39.05 -14.10 -29.26
N THR A 714 -39.70 -13.48 -30.26
CA THR A 714 -40.15 -14.15 -31.50
C THR A 714 -39.18 -13.88 -32.63
N VAL A 715 -38.92 -14.89 -33.46
CA VAL A 715 -38.04 -14.82 -34.63
C VAL A 715 -38.89 -14.93 -35.90
N TYR A 716 -38.76 -13.94 -36.79
CA TYR A 716 -39.44 -13.89 -38.09
C TYR A 716 -38.38 -13.94 -39.22
N PRO A 717 -38.12 -15.12 -39.80
CA PRO A 717 -37.25 -15.24 -40.96
C PRO A 717 -37.88 -14.54 -42.18
N ASN A 718 -37.06 -13.87 -42.99
CA ASN A 718 -37.42 -13.32 -44.29
C ASN A 718 -36.42 -13.84 -45.35
N PRO A 719 -36.61 -15.08 -45.84
CA PRO A 719 -35.66 -15.73 -46.75
C PRO A 719 -35.43 -14.96 -48.05
N VAL A 720 -36.46 -14.25 -48.54
CA VAL A 720 -36.41 -13.47 -49.80
C VAL A 720 -35.42 -12.31 -49.75
N LYS A 721 -35.00 -11.87 -48.56
CA LYS A 721 -34.09 -10.73 -48.36
C LYS A 721 -32.83 -11.06 -47.56
N ASP A 722 -32.60 -12.33 -47.21
CA ASP A 722 -31.58 -12.74 -46.23
C ASP A 722 -31.67 -11.96 -44.90
N LEU A 723 -32.88 -11.69 -44.42
CA LEU A 723 -33.11 -10.93 -43.18
C LEU A 723 -33.80 -11.80 -42.13
N VAL A 724 -33.51 -11.53 -40.86
CA VAL A 724 -34.21 -12.10 -39.70
C VAL A 724 -34.67 -10.95 -38.82
N THR A 725 -35.98 -10.78 -38.68
CA THR A 725 -36.57 -9.80 -37.78
C THR A 725 -36.87 -10.46 -36.44
N LEU A 726 -36.42 -9.86 -35.35
CA LEU A 726 -36.77 -10.26 -34.00
C LEU A 726 -37.95 -9.42 -33.51
N SER A 727 -38.69 -9.90 -32.52
CA SER A 727 -39.69 -9.10 -31.80
C SER A 727 -39.62 -9.38 -30.30
N PHE A 728 -39.50 -8.31 -29.52
CA PHE A 728 -39.37 -8.30 -28.07
C PHE A 728 -40.56 -7.59 -27.44
N LYS A 729 -41.04 -8.05 -26.27
CA LYS A 729 -42.12 -7.34 -25.53
C LYS A 729 -41.66 -5.95 -25.07
N GLN A 730 -40.40 -5.83 -24.65
CA GLN A 730 -39.78 -4.58 -24.18
C GLN A 730 -38.74 -4.04 -25.18
N ASP A 731 -38.55 -2.72 -25.11
CA ASP A 731 -37.54 -2.04 -25.91
C ASP A 731 -36.19 -2.01 -25.16
N GLY A 732 -35.09 -2.06 -25.90
CA GLY A 732 -33.74 -2.05 -25.33
C GLY A 732 -32.73 -2.94 -26.05
N PRO A 733 -31.44 -2.83 -25.69
CA PRO A 733 -30.36 -3.51 -26.39
C PRO A 733 -30.39 -5.02 -26.18
N ALA A 734 -30.19 -5.76 -27.26
CA ALA A 734 -30.11 -7.21 -27.30
C ALA A 734 -28.88 -7.69 -28.09
N THR A 735 -28.27 -8.79 -27.65
CA THR A 735 -27.13 -9.45 -28.32
C THR A 735 -27.55 -10.84 -28.79
N VAL A 736 -27.31 -11.14 -30.07
CA VAL A 736 -27.80 -12.33 -30.75
C VAL A 736 -26.62 -13.13 -31.29
N HIS A 737 -26.43 -14.34 -30.78
CA HIS A 737 -25.42 -15.29 -31.24
C HIS A 737 -26.07 -16.35 -32.11
N PHE A 738 -25.65 -16.45 -33.37
CA PHE A 738 -25.97 -17.55 -34.27
C PHE A 738 -24.91 -18.62 -34.08
N MET A 739 -25.33 -19.82 -33.70
CA MET A 739 -24.45 -20.95 -33.43
C MET A 739 -24.79 -22.13 -34.33
N THR A 740 -23.81 -22.95 -34.68
CA THR A 740 -24.05 -24.25 -35.33
C THR A 740 -24.84 -25.19 -34.40
N SER A 741 -25.33 -26.31 -34.94
CA SER A 741 -25.86 -27.42 -34.15
C SER A 741 -24.84 -28.01 -33.14
N SER A 742 -23.54 -27.80 -33.36
CA SER A 742 -22.46 -28.14 -32.42
C SER A 742 -22.14 -27.05 -31.39
N GLY A 743 -22.94 -25.98 -31.31
CA GLY A 743 -22.78 -24.90 -30.33
C GLY A 743 -21.69 -23.86 -30.65
N MET A 744 -20.99 -23.97 -31.79
CA MET A 744 -19.97 -22.98 -32.18
C MET A 744 -20.65 -21.70 -32.67
N SER A 745 -20.36 -20.56 -32.03
CA SER A 745 -20.84 -19.24 -32.48
C SER A 745 -20.20 -18.86 -33.81
N VAL A 746 -20.99 -18.78 -34.88
CA VAL A 746 -20.56 -18.42 -36.24
C VAL A 746 -20.80 -16.96 -36.59
N LYS A 747 -21.73 -16.30 -35.89
CA LYS A 747 -22.01 -14.87 -36.06
C LYS A 747 -22.62 -14.29 -34.79
N GLN A 748 -22.28 -13.04 -34.49
CA GLN A 748 -22.87 -12.27 -33.41
C GLN A 748 -23.41 -10.95 -33.98
N ALA A 749 -24.55 -10.49 -33.49
CA ALA A 749 -25.14 -9.20 -33.82
C ALA A 749 -25.68 -8.53 -32.56
N THR A 750 -25.29 -7.28 -32.31
CA THR A 750 -25.91 -6.43 -31.29
C THR A 750 -26.95 -5.56 -31.96
N THR A 751 -28.08 -5.35 -31.29
CA THR A 751 -29.23 -4.64 -31.85
C THR A 751 -30.06 -3.97 -30.76
N GLU A 752 -30.96 -3.07 -31.15
CA GLU A 752 -31.79 -2.25 -30.26
C GLU A 752 -33.12 -1.93 -30.97
N GLY A 753 -34.16 -1.62 -30.21
CA GLY A 753 -35.53 -1.52 -30.71
C GLY A 753 -36.38 -2.75 -30.34
N LYS A 754 -37.70 -2.59 -30.28
CA LYS A 754 -38.64 -3.71 -30.08
C LYS A 754 -38.68 -4.73 -31.22
N SER A 755 -38.41 -4.32 -32.46
CA SER A 755 -38.47 -5.21 -33.63
C SER A 755 -37.28 -5.05 -34.58
N PRO A 756 -36.05 -5.38 -34.13
CA PRO A 756 -34.84 -5.19 -34.92
C PRO A 756 -34.71 -6.23 -36.02
N THR A 757 -33.92 -5.92 -37.05
CA THR A 757 -33.69 -6.83 -38.18
C THR A 757 -32.20 -7.03 -38.45
N ILE A 758 -31.78 -8.30 -38.59
CA ILE A 758 -30.40 -8.73 -38.74
C ILE A 758 -30.23 -9.35 -40.14
N ASN A 759 -29.16 -8.97 -40.84
CA ASN A 759 -28.80 -9.57 -42.13
C ASN A 759 -28.02 -10.88 -41.91
N VAL A 760 -28.42 -11.96 -42.60
CA VAL A 760 -27.85 -13.31 -42.54
C VAL A 760 -27.35 -13.83 -43.91
N SER A 761 -27.11 -12.95 -44.89
CA SER A 761 -26.68 -13.33 -46.24
C SER A 761 -25.28 -13.95 -46.30
N ASP A 762 -24.49 -13.77 -45.24
CA ASP A 762 -23.18 -14.37 -45.00
C ASP A 762 -23.23 -15.78 -44.37
N LEU A 763 -24.36 -16.18 -43.76
CA LEU A 763 -24.53 -17.51 -43.20
C LEU A 763 -24.87 -18.54 -44.29
N PRO A 764 -24.16 -19.69 -44.40
CA PRO A 764 -24.52 -20.78 -45.30
C PRO A 764 -25.92 -21.36 -45.04
N THR A 765 -26.42 -22.16 -45.99
CA THR A 765 -27.59 -23.03 -45.78
C THR A 765 -27.35 -23.96 -44.59
N GLY A 766 -28.25 -23.98 -43.61
CA GLY A 766 -28.10 -24.79 -42.41
C GLY A 766 -29.04 -24.44 -41.26
N LEU A 767 -29.07 -25.30 -40.24
CA LEU A 767 -29.80 -25.09 -39.00
C LEU A 767 -28.89 -24.39 -37.97
N TYR A 768 -29.35 -23.25 -37.46
CA TYR A 768 -28.67 -22.45 -36.47
C TYR A 768 -29.46 -22.36 -35.16
N LEU A 769 -28.73 -22.39 -34.05
CA LEU A 769 -29.25 -22.09 -32.71
C LEU A 769 -28.98 -20.61 -32.42
N LEU A 770 -30.02 -19.84 -32.15
CA LEU A 770 -29.92 -18.44 -31.74
C LEU A 770 -29.96 -18.36 -30.21
N LYS A 771 -28.90 -17.84 -29.58
CA LYS A 771 -28.92 -17.35 -28.20
C LYS A 771 -29.11 -15.84 -28.24
N ILE A 772 -30.24 -15.36 -27.73
CA ILE A 772 -30.58 -13.94 -27.68
C ILE A 772 -30.51 -13.51 -26.21
N VAL A 773 -29.76 -12.46 -25.91
CA VAL A 773 -29.58 -11.91 -24.56
C VAL A 773 -30.12 -10.47 -24.57
N GLN A 774 -31.11 -10.17 -23.72
CA GLN A 774 -31.68 -8.82 -23.59
C GLN A 774 -31.80 -8.50 -22.08
N GLY A 775 -30.91 -7.63 -21.57
CA GLY A 775 -30.73 -7.45 -20.13
C GLY A 775 -30.34 -8.76 -19.45
N TYR A 776 -31.08 -9.15 -18.40
CA TYR A 776 -30.88 -10.41 -17.68
C TYR A 776 -31.54 -11.62 -18.37
N SER A 777 -32.41 -11.41 -19.36
CA SER A 777 -33.16 -12.49 -20.00
C SER A 777 -32.37 -13.14 -21.14
N VAL A 778 -32.35 -14.47 -21.17
CA VAL A 778 -31.70 -15.27 -22.22
C VAL A 778 -32.73 -16.16 -22.91
N TYR A 779 -32.95 -15.93 -24.20
CA TYR A 779 -33.86 -16.70 -25.04
C TYR A 779 -33.09 -17.60 -26.00
N ARG A 780 -33.61 -18.81 -26.25
CA ARG A 780 -33.06 -19.75 -27.23
C ARG A 780 -34.09 -20.00 -28.32
N LYS A 781 -33.70 -19.89 -29.59
CA LYS A 781 -34.58 -20.16 -30.75
C LYS A 781 -33.82 -20.90 -31.84
N LYS A 782 -34.55 -21.57 -32.74
CA LYS A 782 -33.99 -22.27 -33.91
C LYS A 782 -34.27 -21.45 -35.16
N LEU A 783 -33.30 -21.38 -36.07
CA LEU A 783 -33.43 -20.74 -37.38
C LEU A 783 -32.88 -21.70 -38.44
N LEU A 784 -33.73 -22.09 -39.39
CA LEU A 784 -33.28 -22.77 -40.60
C LEU A 784 -33.07 -21.71 -41.70
N ILE A 785 -31.88 -21.71 -42.31
CA ILE A 785 -31.57 -20.90 -43.49
C ILE A 785 -31.53 -21.84 -44.69
N GLU A 786 -32.41 -21.61 -45.66
CA GLU A 786 -32.43 -22.26 -46.97
C GLU A 786 -32.18 -21.19 -48.05
N LYS A 787 -31.24 -21.45 -48.96
CA LYS A 787 -30.81 -20.56 -50.06
C LYS A 787 -30.86 -21.30 -51.38
#